data_AF-A0A6N6KUF2-F1
#
_entry.id   AF-A0A6N6KUF2-F1
#
_cell.length_a   1.000
_cell.length_b   1.000
_cell.length_c   1.000
_cell.angle_alpha   90.00
_cell.angle_beta   90.00
_cell.angle_gamma   90.00
#
_symmetry.space_group_name_H-M   'P 1'
#
loop_
_entity.id
_entity.type
_entity.pdbx_description
1 polymer ?
#
loop_
_entity_poly.entity_id
_entity_poly.type
_entity_poly.pdbx_seq_one_letter_code
_entity_poly.pdbx_strand_id
1 'polypeptide(L)'
;MNYLDQKINQHFAGLVVRKDLVKAVKGNAIVPTYVLEYLLGQYCATADEESIQSGIETVREILRSHYVHRNEANLVKSTIRERGRHRVIDKVSVELNEKTDTYEAQFSNLGIRQVLIDSDTVKKHPKLLVSGVWCLSDIEYKFAEDSRVVPWILNTIKPIQLSDFKIESYLEARKQFTLDEWIDLLVQSIGFDPSKFELRRKLLQLMRLVPYCERNYNLIELGPKGTGKSHIYSDFSPHGILISGGEVTVPKLFVNNATGRIGLVGYWDTVAFDEFAGKKKRANKALVDILKNYMANKTFSRGVETLGAEASMVFVGNTTQTVEHMLMHSSLFDDLPPQYFDPAFLDRLHFYIPGWEVEVIRGEMFSEGYGFVVDYLAELLRDLRSYDFSQKYEEFFNLSSDISTRDRDGINKTFSGLMKILFPDGEAAKEDIELMLEFSIEGRKRVKDQLLRIDATFPATSFHVLDIQADKEKMTSTAEEEAYPQHYHKKPTIASELTGVGEPELQPPAKKELTEEEKLIEAGESANLEFKSTLRWNLKADRKDKVVENAVLKTVVAFLNSEGGTVLVGVTDTGEVLGIEPDKFENADKYLLHFANIVNERVGKHYTDYIKWGLKEINSEKILRIDCETSPKAVFLTTSEGEEFFVRNGPSSVKLSPSEVLEYSRKHFR
;
A
#
# COMPACT_ATOMS: atom_id res chain seq x y z
N MET A 1 -1.71 -42.19 4.33
CA MET A 1 -2.81 -41.29 3.92
C MET A 1 -3.94 -41.41 4.92
N ASN A 2 -4.43 -40.28 5.42
CA ASN A 2 -5.64 -40.24 6.26
C ASN A 2 -6.92 -40.30 5.37
N TYR A 3 -8.10 -40.34 5.99
CA TYR A 3 -9.38 -40.39 5.26
C TYR A 3 -9.58 -39.17 4.34
N LEU A 4 -9.21 -37.97 4.81
CA LEU A 4 -9.34 -36.74 4.04
C LEU A 4 -8.45 -36.77 2.79
N ASP A 5 -7.19 -37.18 2.91
CA ASP A 5 -6.24 -37.31 1.78
C ASP A 5 -6.76 -38.27 0.70
N GLN A 6 -7.40 -39.38 1.09
CA GLN A 6 -7.98 -40.34 0.15
C GLN A 6 -9.13 -39.71 -0.65
N LYS A 7 -10.03 -39.00 0.05
CA LYS A 7 -11.16 -38.29 -0.54
C LYS A 7 -10.70 -37.15 -1.47
N ILE A 8 -9.67 -36.41 -1.06
CA ILE A 8 -9.04 -35.37 -1.86
C ILE A 8 -8.50 -35.95 -3.18
N ASN A 9 -7.73 -37.05 -3.11
CA ASN A 9 -7.19 -37.70 -4.31
C ASN A 9 -8.28 -38.28 -5.21
N GLN A 10 -9.38 -38.79 -4.64
CA GLN A 10 -10.50 -39.32 -5.41
C GLN A 10 -11.19 -38.25 -6.26
N HIS A 11 -11.40 -37.04 -5.71
CA HIS A 11 -12.18 -36.00 -6.38
C HIS A 11 -11.34 -34.96 -7.13
N PHE A 12 -10.06 -34.79 -6.76
CA PHE A 12 -9.18 -33.77 -7.31
C PHE A 12 -7.85 -34.33 -7.86
N ALA A 13 -7.86 -35.57 -8.36
CA ALA A 13 -6.69 -36.20 -8.97
C ALA A 13 -6.02 -35.27 -10.01
N GLY A 14 -4.71 -35.07 -9.88
CA GLY A 14 -3.93 -34.18 -10.76
C GLY A 14 -4.04 -32.68 -10.48
N LEU A 15 -4.89 -32.26 -9.52
CA LEU A 15 -5.08 -30.86 -9.09
C LEU A 15 -4.57 -30.61 -7.67
N VAL A 16 -4.08 -31.66 -7.01
CA VAL A 16 -3.60 -31.67 -5.63
C VAL A 16 -2.20 -32.28 -5.58
N VAL A 17 -1.44 -31.87 -4.57
CA VAL A 17 -0.08 -32.34 -4.33
C VAL A 17 0.16 -32.47 -2.84
N ARG A 18 1.02 -33.42 -2.47
CA ARG A 18 1.43 -33.62 -1.08
C ARG A 18 2.40 -32.51 -0.66
N LYS A 19 2.08 -31.79 0.41
CA LYS A 19 2.72 -30.50 0.74
C LYS A 19 4.11 -30.64 1.39
N ASP A 20 4.41 -31.78 2.00
CA ASP A 20 5.74 -32.12 2.51
C ASP A 20 6.80 -32.22 1.39
N LEU A 21 6.40 -32.72 0.21
CA LEU A 21 7.30 -32.96 -0.92
C LEU A 21 7.95 -31.68 -1.43
N VAL A 22 7.24 -30.56 -1.36
CA VAL A 22 7.76 -29.24 -1.73
C VAL A 22 9.02 -28.93 -0.93
N LYS A 23 9.01 -29.17 0.40
CA LYS A 23 10.18 -28.94 1.25
C LYS A 23 11.33 -29.90 0.92
N ALA A 24 11.01 -31.16 0.66
CA ALA A 24 12.00 -32.17 0.31
C ALA A 24 12.72 -31.88 -1.02
N VAL A 25 12.03 -31.23 -1.98
CA VAL A 25 12.59 -30.86 -3.28
C VAL A 25 13.24 -29.48 -3.29
N LYS A 26 12.67 -28.50 -2.58
CA LYS A 26 13.14 -27.10 -2.59
C LYS A 26 14.63 -26.98 -2.26
N GLY A 27 15.11 -27.70 -1.24
CA GLY A 27 16.54 -27.71 -0.88
C GLY A 27 17.14 -26.29 -0.85
N ASN A 28 18.19 -26.06 -1.66
CA ASN A 28 18.81 -24.75 -1.88
C ASN A 28 18.35 -24.04 -3.17
N ALA A 29 17.39 -24.62 -3.90
CA ALA A 29 16.94 -24.09 -5.18
C ALA A 29 16.08 -22.83 -4.96
N ILE A 30 16.47 -21.71 -5.58
CA ILE A 30 15.74 -20.44 -5.52
C ILE A 30 14.64 -20.45 -6.59
N VAL A 31 13.70 -21.38 -6.44
CA VAL A 31 12.58 -21.59 -7.37
C VAL A 31 11.29 -21.26 -6.63
N PRO A 32 10.34 -20.52 -7.23
CA PRO A 32 9.05 -20.26 -6.59
C PRO A 32 8.30 -21.54 -6.25
N THR A 33 7.61 -21.55 -5.12
CA THR A 33 6.91 -22.74 -4.62
C THR A 33 5.90 -23.30 -5.62
N TYR A 34 5.11 -22.46 -6.28
CA TYR A 34 4.14 -22.91 -7.29
C TYR A 34 4.77 -23.63 -8.49
N VAL A 35 6.01 -23.28 -8.86
CA VAL A 35 6.74 -23.99 -9.93
C VAL A 35 7.11 -25.40 -9.48
N LEU A 36 7.55 -25.55 -8.23
CA LEU A 36 7.85 -26.86 -7.63
C LEU A 36 6.59 -27.71 -7.53
N GLU A 37 5.49 -27.13 -7.06
CA GLU A 37 4.20 -27.83 -6.94
C GLU A 37 3.66 -28.26 -8.30
N TYR A 38 3.80 -27.46 -9.35
CA TYR A 38 3.42 -27.87 -10.70
C TYR A 38 4.24 -29.07 -11.19
N LEU A 39 5.56 -29.05 -11.00
CA LEU A 39 6.42 -30.17 -11.40
C LEU A 39 6.09 -31.43 -10.58
N LEU A 40 5.93 -31.29 -9.26
CA LEU A 40 5.51 -32.38 -8.38
C LEU A 40 4.12 -32.91 -8.76
N GLY A 41 3.17 -32.05 -9.11
CA GLY A 41 1.85 -32.45 -9.58
C GLY A 41 1.88 -33.24 -10.90
N GLN A 42 2.92 -33.11 -11.72
CA GLN A 42 3.09 -33.90 -12.95
C GLN A 42 3.76 -35.25 -12.72
N TYR A 43 4.75 -35.31 -11.83
CA TYR A 43 5.60 -36.49 -11.66
C TYR A 43 5.30 -37.29 -10.37
N CYS A 44 4.52 -36.74 -9.44
CA CYS A 44 4.18 -37.34 -8.14
C CYS A 44 2.65 -37.40 -7.92
N ALA A 45 1.85 -37.53 -8.99
CA ALA A 45 0.39 -37.52 -8.95
C ALA A 45 -0.26 -38.82 -8.41
N THR A 46 0.52 -39.68 -7.75
CA THR A 46 0.11 -41.04 -7.35
C THR A 46 0.18 -41.21 -5.84
N ALA A 47 -0.60 -42.13 -5.29
CA ALA A 47 -0.53 -42.50 -3.87
C ALA A 47 0.58 -43.50 -3.52
N ASP A 48 1.25 -44.06 -4.53
CA ASP A 48 2.31 -45.05 -4.40
C ASP A 48 3.66 -44.40 -4.07
N GLU A 49 4.30 -44.83 -2.97
CA GLU A 49 5.53 -44.20 -2.47
C GLU A 49 6.76 -44.47 -3.31
N GLU A 50 6.85 -45.62 -3.97
CA GLU A 50 7.96 -45.88 -4.89
C GLU A 50 7.89 -44.94 -6.11
N SER A 51 6.69 -44.77 -6.66
CA SER A 51 6.42 -43.84 -7.75
C SER A 51 6.68 -42.38 -7.34
N ILE A 52 6.26 -41.97 -6.13
CA ILE A 52 6.55 -40.63 -5.61
C ILE A 52 8.05 -40.40 -5.49
N GLN A 53 8.81 -41.36 -4.95
CA GLN A 53 10.26 -41.22 -4.79
C GLN A 53 10.98 -41.08 -6.14
N SER A 54 10.59 -41.88 -7.13
CA SER A 54 11.08 -41.74 -8.51
C SER A 54 10.70 -40.38 -9.13
N GLY A 55 9.48 -39.90 -8.87
CA GLY A 55 9.01 -38.59 -9.27
C GLY A 55 9.84 -37.45 -8.68
N ILE A 56 10.17 -37.53 -7.39
CA ILE A 56 11.03 -36.55 -6.70
C ILE A 56 12.41 -36.46 -7.34
N GLU A 57 13.03 -37.61 -7.64
CA GLU A 57 14.34 -37.66 -8.30
C GLU A 57 14.29 -37.03 -9.69
N THR A 58 13.22 -37.32 -10.46
CA THR A 58 12.96 -36.73 -11.77
C THR A 58 12.84 -35.21 -11.68
N VAL A 59 12.08 -34.68 -10.71
CA VAL A 59 11.92 -33.23 -10.52
C VAL A 59 13.26 -32.58 -10.13
N ARG A 60 14.04 -33.20 -9.24
CA ARG A 60 15.38 -32.70 -8.86
C ARG A 60 16.31 -32.64 -10.06
N GLU A 61 16.28 -33.65 -10.93
CA GLU A 61 17.08 -33.66 -12.16
C GLU A 61 16.62 -32.58 -13.13
N ILE A 62 15.31 -32.39 -13.31
CA ILE A 62 14.77 -31.33 -14.16
C ILE A 62 15.25 -29.95 -13.68
N LEU A 63 15.18 -29.68 -12.38
CA LEU A 63 15.64 -28.41 -11.82
C LEU A 63 17.14 -28.24 -12.01
N ARG A 64 17.95 -29.25 -11.70
CA ARG A 64 19.42 -29.19 -11.84
C ARG A 64 19.87 -28.94 -13.27
N SER A 65 19.18 -29.52 -14.26
CA SER A 65 19.61 -29.47 -15.65
C SER A 65 19.02 -28.32 -16.46
N HIS A 66 17.85 -27.80 -16.06
CA HIS A 66 17.10 -26.83 -16.86
C HIS A 66 16.87 -25.51 -16.16
N TYR A 67 16.90 -25.43 -14.82
CA TYR A 67 16.71 -24.14 -14.15
C TYR A 67 17.89 -23.20 -14.41
N VAL A 68 17.59 -21.97 -14.83
CA VAL A 68 18.63 -20.99 -15.11
C VAL A 68 18.90 -20.16 -13.86
N HIS A 69 20.07 -20.39 -13.24
CA HIS A 69 20.59 -19.50 -12.23
C HIS A 69 21.22 -18.26 -12.88
N ARG A 70 20.88 -17.07 -12.38
CA ARG A 70 21.29 -15.79 -13.00
C ARG A 70 22.82 -15.60 -13.07
N ASN A 71 23.55 -16.12 -12.09
CA ASN A 71 25.02 -16.12 -12.05
C ASN A 71 25.65 -17.12 -13.05
N GLU A 72 24.90 -18.12 -13.50
CA GLU A 72 25.33 -19.16 -14.45
C GLU A 72 24.76 -18.96 -15.86
N ALA A 73 24.05 -17.85 -16.10
CA ALA A 73 23.39 -17.57 -17.38
C ALA A 73 24.34 -17.70 -18.59
N ASN A 74 25.58 -17.25 -18.48
CA ASN A 74 26.57 -17.37 -19.55
C ASN A 74 27.04 -18.82 -19.80
N LEU A 75 27.08 -19.66 -18.76
CA LEU A 75 27.38 -21.08 -18.90
C LEU A 75 26.24 -21.80 -19.64
N VAL A 76 24.99 -21.46 -19.30
CA VAL A 76 23.80 -22.00 -20.00
C VAL A 76 23.77 -21.55 -21.45
N LYS A 77 24.06 -20.26 -21.74
CA LYS A 77 24.20 -19.75 -23.13
C LYS A 77 25.26 -20.52 -23.91
N SER A 78 26.42 -20.76 -23.32
CA SER A 78 27.49 -21.56 -23.92
C SER A 78 27.00 -22.98 -24.20
N THR A 79 26.30 -23.60 -23.25
CA THR A 79 25.72 -24.94 -23.40
C THR A 79 24.71 -25.00 -24.54
N ILE A 80 23.82 -24.02 -24.68
CA ILE A 80 22.87 -23.92 -25.81
C ILE A 80 23.65 -23.82 -27.13
N ARG A 81 24.69 -22.98 -27.19
CA ARG A 81 25.53 -22.84 -28.39
C ARG A 81 26.20 -24.15 -28.80
N GLU A 82 26.86 -24.83 -27.86
CA GLU A 82 27.62 -26.07 -28.14
C GLU A 82 26.69 -27.25 -28.49
N ARG A 83 25.53 -27.34 -27.84
CA ARG A 83 24.55 -28.41 -28.09
C ARG A 83 23.54 -28.08 -29.20
N GLY A 84 23.54 -26.85 -29.70
CA GLY A 84 22.54 -26.29 -30.61
C GLY A 84 21.22 -25.94 -29.93
N ARG A 85 20.66 -26.85 -29.13
CA ARG A 85 19.39 -26.67 -28.41
C ARG A 85 19.50 -27.11 -26.96
N HIS A 86 18.87 -26.37 -26.05
CA HIS A 86 18.74 -26.76 -24.64
C HIS A 86 17.40 -26.31 -24.09
N ARG A 87 16.87 -27.07 -23.14
CA ARG A 87 15.65 -26.73 -22.42
C ARG A 87 15.97 -25.90 -21.19
N VAL A 88 15.19 -24.86 -20.95
CA VAL A 88 15.38 -23.95 -19.81
C VAL A 88 14.08 -23.72 -19.05
N ILE A 89 14.18 -23.58 -17.73
CA ILE A 89 13.14 -23.05 -16.86
C ILE A 89 13.54 -21.63 -16.49
N ASP A 90 12.76 -20.67 -16.96
CA ASP A 90 13.00 -19.24 -16.74
C ASP A 90 11.67 -18.48 -16.74
N LYS A 91 11.68 -17.27 -16.18
CA LYS A 91 10.57 -16.32 -16.26
C LYS A 91 10.65 -15.55 -17.58
N VAL A 92 9.63 -15.74 -18.42
CA VAL A 92 9.54 -15.18 -19.77
C VAL A 92 8.47 -14.10 -19.82
N SER A 93 8.83 -12.90 -20.27
CA SER A 93 7.90 -11.80 -20.60
C SER A 93 7.92 -11.54 -22.09
N VAL A 94 6.85 -10.99 -22.65
CA VAL A 94 6.71 -10.66 -24.07
C VAL A 94 6.30 -9.20 -24.22
N GLU A 95 6.83 -8.51 -25.22
CA GLU A 95 6.39 -7.16 -25.61
C GLU A 95 6.08 -7.13 -27.10
N LEU A 96 5.16 -6.24 -27.52
CA LEU A 96 4.93 -5.95 -28.93
C LEU A 96 5.97 -4.93 -29.41
N ASN A 97 6.80 -5.31 -30.37
CA ASN A 97 7.66 -4.37 -31.06
C ASN A 97 6.89 -3.73 -32.22
N GLU A 98 6.34 -2.53 -31.97
CA GLU A 98 5.56 -1.75 -32.94
C GLU A 98 6.34 -1.37 -34.20
N LYS A 99 7.68 -1.36 -34.15
CA LYS A 99 8.52 -1.00 -35.32
C LYS A 99 8.64 -2.14 -36.32
N THR A 100 8.63 -3.37 -35.83
CA THR A 100 8.78 -4.58 -36.64
C THR A 100 7.49 -5.39 -36.75
N ASP A 101 6.43 -4.96 -36.05
CA ASP A 101 5.14 -5.66 -35.96
C ASP A 101 5.28 -7.12 -35.50
N THR A 102 6.12 -7.34 -34.48
CA THR A 102 6.41 -8.67 -33.96
C THR A 102 6.32 -8.72 -32.44
N TYR A 103 5.89 -9.86 -31.91
CA TYR A 103 6.04 -10.13 -30.48
C TYR A 103 7.45 -10.64 -30.17
N GLU A 104 8.05 -10.06 -29.14
CA GLU A 104 9.42 -10.33 -28.71
C GLU A 104 9.44 -10.77 -27.24
N ALA A 105 9.94 -11.98 -27.00
CA ALA A 105 10.14 -12.54 -25.67
C ALA A 105 11.49 -12.14 -25.06
N GLN A 106 11.48 -11.98 -23.75
CA GLN A 106 12.62 -11.72 -22.88
C GLN A 106 12.67 -12.75 -21.75
N PHE A 107 13.85 -13.31 -21.54
CA PHE A 107 14.13 -14.29 -20.50
C PHE A 107 14.86 -13.61 -19.34
N SER A 108 14.31 -13.72 -18.14
CA SER A 108 14.75 -12.94 -16.98
C SER A 108 16.11 -13.40 -16.45
N ASN A 109 16.29 -14.70 -16.23
CA ASN A 109 17.51 -15.25 -15.64
C ASN A 109 18.57 -15.52 -16.70
N LEU A 110 18.19 -16.07 -17.85
CA LEU A 110 19.07 -16.29 -18.99
C LEU A 110 19.54 -14.96 -19.59
N GLY A 111 18.74 -13.90 -19.47
CA GLY A 111 19.12 -12.56 -19.92
C GLY A 111 19.31 -12.49 -21.44
N ILE A 112 18.41 -13.13 -22.18
CA ILE A 112 18.25 -12.96 -23.63
C ILE A 112 16.97 -12.16 -23.90
N ARG A 113 16.97 -11.40 -24.99
CA ARG A 113 15.89 -10.48 -25.38
C ARG A 113 15.63 -10.62 -26.87
N GLN A 114 14.51 -10.05 -27.32
CA GLN A 114 14.14 -9.96 -28.74
C GLN A 114 13.94 -11.33 -29.38
N VAL A 115 13.62 -12.35 -28.58
CA VAL A 115 13.39 -13.71 -29.08
C VAL A 115 12.00 -13.74 -29.68
N LEU A 116 11.88 -13.99 -30.99
CA LEU A 116 10.59 -13.97 -31.66
C LEU A 116 9.64 -15.04 -31.09
N ILE A 117 8.38 -14.66 -30.88
CA ILE A 117 7.30 -15.54 -30.46
C ILE A 117 6.08 -15.31 -31.35
N ASP A 118 5.38 -16.38 -31.69
CA ASP A 118 4.22 -16.31 -32.58
C ASP A 118 2.99 -15.71 -31.87
N SER A 119 2.11 -15.08 -32.66
CA SER A 119 0.94 -14.41 -32.12
C SER A 119 -0.07 -15.37 -31.47
N ASP A 120 -0.13 -16.63 -31.89
CA ASP A 120 -1.13 -17.58 -31.37
C ASP A 120 -0.74 -18.05 -29.97
N THR A 121 0.56 -18.27 -29.73
CA THR A 121 1.09 -18.52 -28.39
C THR A 121 0.82 -17.34 -27.45
N VAL A 122 1.02 -16.11 -27.92
CA VAL A 122 0.73 -14.90 -27.13
C VAL A 122 -0.76 -14.77 -26.83
N LYS A 123 -1.65 -15.04 -27.80
CA LYS A 123 -3.10 -15.03 -27.61
C LYS A 123 -3.57 -16.10 -26.63
N LYS A 124 -2.97 -17.30 -26.66
CA LYS A 124 -3.26 -18.39 -25.71
C LYS A 124 -2.75 -18.08 -24.31
N HIS A 125 -1.66 -17.33 -24.20
CA HIS A 125 -1.00 -17.02 -22.93
C HIS A 125 -0.80 -15.51 -22.77
N PRO A 126 -1.89 -14.71 -22.67
CA PRO A 126 -1.81 -13.25 -22.63
C PRO A 126 -1.02 -12.73 -21.42
N LYS A 127 -0.88 -13.52 -20.35
CA LYS A 127 -0.07 -13.22 -19.17
C LYS A 127 1.42 -12.98 -19.50
N LEU A 128 1.91 -13.54 -20.62
CA LEU A 128 3.26 -13.25 -21.11
C LEU A 128 3.46 -11.75 -21.39
N LEU A 129 2.43 -11.02 -21.82
CA LEU A 129 2.49 -9.58 -22.15
C LEU A 129 2.49 -8.64 -20.94
N VAL A 130 2.25 -9.16 -19.75
CA VAL A 130 1.95 -8.34 -18.56
C VAL A 130 3.09 -8.38 -17.56
N SER A 131 3.27 -9.51 -16.88
CA SER A 131 4.21 -9.66 -15.76
C SER A 131 5.28 -10.72 -16.03
N GLY A 132 5.15 -11.44 -17.15
CA GLY A 132 5.93 -12.61 -17.51
C GLY A 132 5.58 -13.85 -16.67
N VAL A 133 5.69 -15.02 -17.28
CA VAL A 133 5.30 -16.31 -16.69
C VAL A 133 6.51 -17.23 -16.64
N TRP A 134 6.62 -18.06 -15.60
CA TRP A 134 7.61 -19.13 -15.59
C TRP A 134 7.27 -20.16 -16.66
N CYS A 135 8.23 -20.42 -17.54
CA CYS A 135 8.04 -21.29 -18.68
C CYS A 135 9.14 -22.34 -18.75
N LEU A 136 8.76 -23.54 -19.13
CA LEU A 136 9.67 -24.53 -19.68
C LEU A 136 9.80 -24.25 -21.18
N SER A 137 10.97 -23.79 -21.61
CA SER A 137 11.19 -23.33 -22.99
C SER A 137 12.34 -24.08 -23.63
N ASP A 138 12.19 -24.49 -24.89
CA ASP A 138 13.28 -25.03 -25.68
C ASP A 138 13.93 -23.91 -26.51
N ILE A 139 15.17 -23.59 -26.18
CA ILE A 139 15.93 -22.49 -26.80
C ILE A 139 17.03 -23.06 -27.68
N GLU A 140 17.16 -22.49 -28.87
CA GLU A 140 18.21 -22.79 -29.83
C GLU A 140 19.04 -21.54 -30.12
N TYR A 141 20.30 -21.76 -30.46
CA TYR A 141 21.22 -20.70 -30.88
C TYR A 141 21.70 -20.95 -32.30
N LYS A 142 21.44 -20.00 -33.20
CA LYS A 142 21.99 -19.96 -34.56
C LYS A 142 22.70 -18.64 -34.78
N PHE A 143 24.02 -18.73 -34.94
CA PHE A 143 24.81 -17.56 -35.29
C PHE A 143 24.34 -16.98 -36.64
N ALA A 144 24.23 -15.65 -36.69
CA ALA A 144 23.95 -14.90 -37.90
C ALA A 144 24.99 -13.80 -38.04
N GLU A 145 25.51 -13.59 -39.25
CA GLU A 145 26.50 -12.53 -39.54
C GLU A 145 25.88 -11.13 -39.53
N ASP A 146 24.58 -11.01 -39.85
CA ASP A 146 23.84 -9.74 -39.76
C ASP A 146 23.50 -9.45 -38.29
N SER A 147 24.03 -8.35 -37.77
CA SER A 147 23.82 -7.90 -36.39
C SER A 147 22.37 -7.54 -36.06
N ARG A 148 21.51 -7.40 -37.06
CA ARG A 148 20.06 -7.18 -36.88
C ARG A 148 19.29 -8.47 -36.60
N VAL A 149 19.89 -9.63 -36.87
CA VAL A 149 19.26 -10.93 -36.64
C VAL A 149 19.56 -11.38 -35.22
N VAL A 150 18.51 -11.59 -34.43
CA VAL A 150 18.64 -12.13 -33.08
C VAL A 150 18.99 -13.62 -33.20
N PRO A 151 20.11 -14.10 -32.64
CA PRO A 151 20.58 -15.47 -32.85
C PRO A 151 19.84 -16.52 -32.01
N TRP A 152 18.93 -16.07 -31.14
CA TRP A 152 18.18 -16.93 -30.22
C TRP A 152 16.82 -17.27 -30.82
N ILE A 153 16.52 -18.56 -30.89
CA ILE A 153 15.28 -19.07 -31.48
C ILE A 153 14.50 -19.80 -30.39
N LEU A 154 13.24 -19.38 -30.20
CA LEU A 154 12.29 -20.07 -29.34
C LEU A 154 11.61 -21.18 -30.15
N ASN A 155 11.91 -22.43 -29.82
CA ASN A 155 11.28 -23.58 -30.49
C ASN A 155 9.94 -23.93 -29.86
N THR A 156 9.91 -24.03 -28.54
CA THR A 156 8.69 -24.31 -27.77
C THR A 156 8.71 -23.48 -26.49
N ILE A 157 7.53 -23.07 -26.05
CA ILE A 157 7.31 -22.44 -24.76
C ILE A 157 6.09 -23.08 -24.13
N LYS A 158 6.27 -23.64 -22.93
CA LYS A 158 5.20 -24.18 -22.12
C LYS A 158 5.16 -23.44 -20.80
N PRO A 159 4.20 -22.54 -20.58
CA PRO A 159 3.96 -21.96 -19.27
C PRO A 159 3.80 -23.05 -18.22
N ILE A 160 4.43 -22.85 -17.06
CA ILE A 160 4.31 -23.69 -15.87
C ILE A 160 3.04 -23.25 -15.17
N GLN A 161 1.91 -23.56 -15.81
CA GLN A 161 0.55 -23.26 -15.37
C GLN A 161 -0.34 -24.46 -15.69
N LEU A 162 -1.38 -24.70 -14.89
CA LEU A 162 -2.37 -25.72 -15.20
C LEU A 162 -3.20 -25.30 -16.41
N SER A 163 -3.26 -26.16 -17.44
CA SER A 163 -3.78 -25.81 -18.76
C SER A 163 -5.30 -25.93 -18.92
N ASP A 164 -5.99 -26.62 -18.00
CA ASP A 164 -7.43 -26.92 -18.10
C ASP A 164 -8.16 -26.66 -16.77
N PHE A 165 -8.42 -25.38 -16.47
CA PHE A 165 -9.28 -24.99 -15.35
C PHE A 165 -10.76 -25.01 -15.77
N LYS A 166 -11.62 -25.68 -15.00
CA LYS A 166 -13.08 -25.69 -15.19
C LYS A 166 -13.78 -25.54 -13.84
N ILE A 167 -14.46 -24.41 -13.65
CA ILE A 167 -15.14 -24.07 -12.40
C ILE A 167 -16.25 -25.08 -12.07
N GLU A 168 -16.94 -25.62 -13.07
CA GLU A 168 -18.07 -26.55 -12.86
C GLU A 168 -17.62 -27.85 -12.20
N SER A 169 -16.48 -28.40 -12.62
CA SER A 169 -15.91 -29.61 -12.00
C SER A 169 -15.52 -29.37 -10.55
N TYR A 170 -15.03 -28.16 -10.23
CA TYR A 170 -14.72 -27.78 -8.87
C TYR A 170 -15.96 -27.67 -7.99
N LEU A 171 -17.05 -27.05 -8.48
CA LEU A 171 -18.31 -26.93 -7.74
C LEU A 171 -18.94 -28.30 -7.46
N GLU A 172 -18.97 -29.21 -8.45
CA GLU A 172 -19.49 -30.56 -8.24
C GLU A 172 -18.65 -31.38 -7.27
N ALA A 173 -17.33 -31.23 -7.32
CA ALA A 173 -16.44 -31.86 -6.35
C ALA A 173 -16.62 -31.28 -4.93
N ARG A 174 -16.79 -29.95 -4.79
CA ARG A 174 -17.05 -29.28 -3.51
C ARG A 174 -18.25 -29.85 -2.76
N LYS A 175 -19.32 -30.22 -3.47
CA LYS A 175 -20.55 -30.82 -2.89
C LYS A 175 -20.30 -32.17 -2.20
N GLN A 176 -19.19 -32.84 -2.51
CA GLN A 176 -18.84 -34.12 -1.91
C GLN A 176 -18.20 -33.95 -0.52
N PHE A 177 -17.84 -32.73 -0.11
CA PHE A 177 -17.15 -32.43 1.15
C PHE A 177 -18.08 -31.76 2.15
N THR A 178 -17.96 -32.11 3.43
CA THR A 178 -18.55 -31.31 4.51
C THR A 178 -17.80 -29.98 4.65
N LEU A 179 -18.38 -29.01 5.36
CA LEU A 179 -17.70 -27.73 5.59
C LEU A 179 -16.37 -27.90 6.32
N ASP A 180 -16.31 -28.74 7.36
CA ASP A 180 -15.08 -28.99 8.12
C ASP A 180 -13.99 -29.64 7.25
N GLU A 181 -14.34 -30.66 6.47
CA GLU A 181 -13.40 -31.29 5.52
C GLU A 181 -12.90 -30.28 4.48
N TRP A 182 -13.79 -29.39 4.03
CA TRP A 182 -13.48 -28.37 3.05
C TRP A 182 -12.52 -27.31 3.57
N ILE A 183 -12.79 -26.78 4.77
CA ILE A 183 -11.91 -25.84 5.46
C ILE A 183 -10.54 -26.49 5.68
N ASP A 184 -10.49 -27.76 6.09
CA ASP A 184 -9.25 -28.49 6.31
C ASP A 184 -8.44 -28.63 5.03
N LEU A 185 -9.07 -29.01 3.91
CA LEU A 185 -8.43 -29.05 2.60
C LEU A 185 -7.87 -27.67 2.20
N LEU A 186 -8.61 -26.58 2.40
CA LEU A 186 -8.13 -25.22 2.09
C LEU A 186 -6.93 -24.82 2.96
N VAL A 187 -6.96 -25.16 4.25
CA VAL A 187 -5.86 -24.91 5.20
C VAL A 187 -4.61 -25.75 4.82
N GLN A 188 -4.79 -27.02 4.41
CA GLN A 188 -3.70 -27.83 3.85
C GLN A 188 -3.15 -27.21 2.55
N SER A 189 -4.03 -26.66 1.71
CA SER A 189 -3.65 -26.06 0.42
C SER A 189 -2.74 -24.84 0.57
N ILE A 190 -2.93 -24.03 1.62
CA ILE A 190 -2.03 -22.92 1.99
C ILE A 190 -0.80 -23.37 2.80
N GLY A 191 -0.67 -24.68 3.07
CA GLY A 191 0.51 -25.32 3.64
C GLY A 191 0.45 -25.65 5.14
N PHE A 192 -0.67 -25.44 5.81
CA PHE A 192 -0.80 -25.63 7.26
C PHE A 192 -1.51 -26.93 7.63
N ASP A 193 -1.12 -27.56 8.74
CA ASP A 193 -1.81 -28.71 9.30
C ASP A 193 -3.10 -28.25 10.02
N PRO A 194 -4.29 -28.59 9.49
CA PRO A 194 -5.56 -28.14 10.06
C PRO A 194 -5.80 -28.64 11.49
N SER A 195 -5.18 -29.75 11.90
CA SER A 195 -5.34 -30.29 13.26
C SER A 195 -4.73 -29.39 14.34
N LYS A 196 -3.87 -28.44 13.97
CA LYS A 196 -3.21 -27.49 14.87
C LYS A 196 -4.01 -26.20 15.09
N PHE A 197 -5.16 -26.07 14.44
CA PHE A 197 -5.96 -24.84 14.48
C PHE A 197 -7.41 -25.15 14.86
N GLU A 198 -7.98 -24.29 15.70
CA GLU A 198 -9.42 -24.21 15.89
C GLU A 198 -10.07 -23.47 14.71
N LEU A 199 -11.38 -23.62 14.54
CA LEU A 199 -12.15 -23.02 13.44
C LEU A 199 -11.87 -21.51 13.27
N ARG A 200 -11.88 -20.74 14.36
CA ARG A 200 -11.57 -19.29 14.33
C ARG A 200 -10.21 -18.99 13.70
N ARG A 201 -9.18 -19.75 14.07
CA ARG A 201 -7.82 -19.56 13.53
C ARG A 201 -7.72 -20.02 12.09
N LYS A 202 -8.45 -21.08 11.70
CA LYS A 202 -8.56 -21.50 10.29
C LYS A 202 -9.19 -20.38 9.45
N LEU A 203 -10.29 -19.78 9.90
CA LEU A 203 -10.93 -18.65 9.21
C LEU A 203 -9.97 -17.45 9.08
N LEU A 204 -9.22 -17.09 10.12
CA LEU A 204 -8.19 -16.05 10.04
C LEU A 204 -7.09 -16.35 8.99
N GLN A 205 -6.70 -17.61 8.81
CA GLN A 205 -5.78 -17.99 7.73
C GLN A 205 -6.44 -17.85 6.35
N LEU A 206 -7.69 -18.29 6.22
CA LEU A 206 -8.44 -18.20 4.96
C LEU A 206 -8.79 -16.76 4.58
N MET A 207 -8.90 -15.84 5.54
CA MET A 207 -9.06 -14.41 5.26
C MET A 207 -7.94 -13.83 4.41
N ARG A 208 -6.74 -14.38 4.47
CA ARG A 208 -5.61 -13.97 3.63
C ARG A 208 -5.82 -14.31 2.15
N LEU A 209 -6.80 -15.17 1.82
CA LEU A 209 -7.19 -15.51 0.46
C LEU A 209 -8.25 -14.57 -0.13
N VAL A 210 -9.03 -13.89 0.71
CA VAL A 210 -10.10 -12.97 0.27
C VAL A 210 -9.61 -11.90 -0.72
N PRO A 211 -8.44 -11.26 -0.55
CA PRO A 211 -7.91 -10.31 -1.54
C PRO A 211 -7.82 -10.87 -2.97
N TYR A 212 -7.62 -12.18 -3.12
CA TYR A 212 -7.52 -12.86 -4.41
C TYR A 212 -8.88 -13.17 -5.03
N CYS A 213 -9.93 -13.43 -4.25
CA CYS A 213 -11.29 -13.68 -4.78
C CYS A 213 -12.24 -12.48 -4.72
N GLU A 214 -11.84 -11.38 -4.09
CA GLU A 214 -12.58 -10.13 -4.10
C GLU A 214 -11.84 -8.98 -4.75
N ARG A 215 -12.57 -8.19 -5.54
CA ARG A 215 -12.02 -7.03 -6.26
C ARG A 215 -11.88 -5.85 -5.32
N ASN A 216 -10.72 -5.19 -5.38
CA ASN A 216 -10.42 -4.00 -4.58
C ASN A 216 -10.76 -4.21 -3.10
N TYR A 217 -10.29 -5.32 -2.53
CA TYR A 217 -10.45 -5.63 -1.12
C TYR A 217 -9.23 -5.13 -0.33
N ASN A 218 -9.47 -4.31 0.69
CA ASN A 218 -8.44 -3.63 1.46
C ASN A 218 -8.29 -4.30 2.83
N LEU A 219 -7.19 -5.01 3.03
CA LEU A 219 -6.91 -5.82 4.20
C LEU A 219 -5.71 -5.27 4.96
N ILE A 220 -5.76 -5.28 6.28
CA ILE A 220 -4.58 -5.04 7.11
C ILE A 220 -4.37 -6.21 8.08
N GLU A 221 -3.12 -6.61 8.26
CA GLU A 221 -2.72 -7.59 9.25
C GLU A 221 -1.54 -7.03 10.06
N LEU A 222 -1.77 -6.76 11.35
CA LEU A 222 -0.73 -6.38 12.29
C LEU A 222 -0.64 -7.41 13.42
N GLY A 223 0.57 -7.81 13.78
CA GLY A 223 0.79 -8.70 14.91
C GLY A 223 2.25 -9.08 15.13
N PRO A 224 2.54 -9.98 16.08
CA PRO A 224 3.90 -10.36 16.46
C PRO A 224 4.72 -10.94 15.30
N LYS A 225 6.05 -10.87 15.40
CA LYS A 225 6.96 -11.46 14.41
C LYS A 225 6.80 -12.98 14.35
N GLY A 226 6.98 -13.57 13.16
CA GLY A 226 7.01 -15.03 12.98
C GLY A 226 5.65 -15.71 12.76
N THR A 227 4.57 -14.95 12.51
CA THR A 227 3.21 -15.48 12.28
C THR A 227 2.88 -15.72 10.79
N GLY A 228 3.89 -15.72 9.92
CA GLY A 228 3.78 -16.02 8.48
C GLY A 228 2.96 -15.05 7.65
N LYS A 229 2.73 -13.84 8.14
CA LYS A 229 1.86 -12.82 7.53
C LYS A 229 2.19 -12.53 6.06
N SER A 230 3.47 -12.54 5.69
CA SER A 230 3.93 -12.21 4.34
C SER A 230 4.00 -13.42 3.39
N HIS A 231 3.98 -14.65 3.93
CA HIS A 231 4.25 -15.88 3.16
C HIS A 231 3.19 -16.16 2.07
N ILE A 232 1.90 -15.96 2.39
CA ILE A 232 0.85 -16.13 1.39
C ILE A 232 1.04 -15.13 0.24
N TYR A 233 1.45 -13.90 0.50
CA TYR A 233 1.58 -12.90 -0.56
C TYR A 233 2.88 -13.01 -1.38
N SER A 234 3.89 -13.75 -0.88
CA SER A 234 5.13 -14.01 -1.64
C SER A 234 5.03 -15.22 -2.57
N ASP A 235 4.35 -16.29 -2.13
CA ASP A 235 4.50 -17.61 -2.76
C ASP A 235 3.18 -18.27 -3.20
N PHE A 236 2.02 -17.74 -2.81
CA PHE A 236 0.71 -18.38 -3.05
C PHE A 236 0.10 -18.12 -4.44
N SER A 237 0.53 -17.11 -5.20
CA SER A 237 -0.19 -16.81 -6.42
C SER A 237 0.68 -16.15 -7.48
N PRO A 238 0.55 -16.53 -8.76
CA PRO A 238 1.08 -15.74 -9.85
C PRO A 238 0.33 -14.42 -10.04
N HIS A 239 -0.78 -14.19 -9.32
CA HIS A 239 -1.61 -12.97 -9.37
C HIS A 239 -1.39 -12.02 -8.19
N GLY A 240 -0.50 -12.38 -7.26
CA GLY A 240 -0.10 -11.55 -6.13
C GLY A 240 1.32 -11.02 -6.27
N ILE A 241 1.56 -9.80 -5.78
CA ILE A 241 2.91 -9.28 -5.62
C ILE A 241 3.13 -8.75 -4.20
N LEU A 242 4.24 -9.15 -3.59
CA LEU A 242 4.73 -8.60 -2.33
C LEU A 242 5.79 -7.52 -2.59
N ILE A 243 5.59 -6.33 -2.02
CA ILE A 243 6.51 -5.19 -2.13
C ILE A 243 6.89 -4.69 -0.74
N SER A 244 8.13 -4.23 -0.56
CA SER A 244 8.55 -3.59 0.70
C SER A 244 7.86 -2.23 0.88
N GLY A 245 7.19 -2.02 2.01
CA GLY A 245 6.38 -0.83 2.28
C GLY A 245 7.16 0.50 2.30
N GLY A 246 8.48 0.46 2.45
CA GLY A 246 9.34 1.66 2.45
C GLY A 246 9.78 2.17 1.07
N GLU A 247 9.60 1.38 0.00
CA GLU A 247 10.21 1.64 -1.32
C GLU A 247 9.17 1.87 -2.44
N VAL A 248 7.90 2.04 -2.09
CA VAL A 248 6.82 2.17 -3.08
C VAL A 248 6.64 3.62 -3.49
N THR A 249 6.74 3.87 -4.80
CA THR A 249 6.52 5.19 -5.40
C THR A 249 5.21 5.20 -6.19
N VAL A 250 4.63 6.38 -6.40
CA VAL A 250 3.42 6.55 -7.23
C VAL A 250 3.58 5.93 -8.63
N PRO A 251 4.69 6.13 -9.37
CA PRO A 251 4.88 5.51 -10.67
C PRO A 251 4.93 3.99 -10.64
N LYS A 252 5.49 3.40 -9.59
CA LYS A 252 5.59 1.95 -9.44
C LYS A 252 4.21 1.34 -9.17
N LEU A 253 3.40 1.98 -8.34
CA LEU A 253 2.10 1.45 -7.95
C LEU A 253 1.00 1.75 -8.98
N PHE A 254 0.91 2.99 -9.47
CA PHE A 254 -0.24 3.48 -10.25
C PHE A 254 0.08 3.76 -11.71
N VAL A 255 0.84 4.81 -12.00
CA VAL A 255 1.18 5.19 -13.37
C VAL A 255 2.40 6.07 -13.39
N ASN A 256 3.29 5.79 -14.33
CA ASN A 256 4.38 6.68 -14.67
C ASN A 256 3.88 7.76 -15.64
N ASN A 257 3.74 9.00 -15.16
CA ASN A 257 3.26 10.11 -15.99
C ASN A 257 4.18 10.46 -17.18
N ALA A 258 5.47 10.12 -17.13
CA ALA A 258 6.41 10.39 -18.21
C ALA A 258 6.31 9.38 -19.36
N THR A 259 6.11 8.09 -19.05
CA THR A 259 6.04 7.02 -20.06
C THR A 259 4.62 6.55 -20.35
N GLY A 260 3.66 6.91 -19.50
CA GLY A 260 2.28 6.43 -19.56
C GLY A 260 2.05 5.00 -19.12
N ARG A 261 3.10 4.29 -18.68
CA ARG A 261 2.99 2.89 -18.25
C ARG A 261 2.21 2.80 -16.95
N ILE A 262 1.20 1.93 -16.94
CA ILE A 262 0.45 1.58 -15.73
C ILE A 262 1.39 0.85 -14.77
N GLY A 263 1.19 1.05 -13.48
CA GLY A 263 1.93 0.42 -12.40
C GLY A 263 1.31 -0.90 -11.98
N LEU A 264 1.74 -1.42 -10.83
CA LEU A 264 1.34 -2.73 -10.33
C LEU A 264 -0.18 -2.93 -10.26
N VAL A 265 -0.97 -1.92 -9.88
CA VAL A 265 -2.43 -2.10 -9.71
C VAL A 265 -3.17 -2.46 -11.01
N GLY A 266 -2.60 -2.16 -12.17
CA GLY A 266 -3.23 -2.51 -13.46
C GLY A 266 -3.00 -3.96 -13.89
N TYR A 267 -2.14 -4.70 -13.19
CA TYR A 267 -1.65 -6.01 -13.65
C TYR A 267 -1.82 -7.14 -12.63
N TRP A 268 -1.90 -6.81 -11.35
CA TRP A 268 -1.97 -7.77 -10.24
C TRP A 268 -3.37 -7.77 -9.62
N ASP A 269 -3.86 -8.95 -9.23
CA ASP A 269 -5.13 -9.07 -8.52
C ASP A 269 -4.99 -8.63 -7.06
N THR A 270 -3.80 -8.84 -6.47
CA THR A 270 -3.45 -8.45 -5.10
C THR A 270 -2.07 -7.80 -5.04
N VAL A 271 -1.98 -6.62 -4.41
CA VAL A 271 -0.72 -5.94 -4.09
C VAL A 271 -0.56 -5.86 -2.58
N ALA A 272 0.45 -6.57 -2.05
CA ALA A 272 0.73 -6.65 -0.63
C ALA A 272 1.98 -5.85 -0.24
N PHE A 273 1.85 -5.03 0.81
CA PHE A 273 2.93 -4.23 1.39
C PHE A 273 3.49 -4.96 2.61
N ASP A 274 4.71 -5.47 2.49
CA ASP A 274 5.44 -6.07 3.61
C ASP A 274 6.15 -5.02 4.46
N GLU A 275 6.38 -5.37 5.72
CA GLU A 275 6.95 -4.47 6.73
C GLU A 275 6.28 -3.08 6.72
N PHE A 276 4.98 -3.04 6.51
CA PHE A 276 4.24 -1.79 6.39
C PHE A 276 4.32 -0.96 7.67
N ALA A 277 4.40 -1.62 8.83
CA ALA A 277 4.57 -0.97 10.13
C ALA A 277 5.99 -0.41 10.34
N GLY A 278 6.05 0.74 11.00
CA GLY A 278 7.25 1.38 11.51
C GLY A 278 7.09 2.89 11.58
N LYS A 279 6.97 3.44 12.80
CA LYS A 279 6.83 4.89 13.04
C LYS A 279 7.94 5.76 12.43
N LYS A 280 9.13 5.20 12.21
CA LYS A 280 10.28 5.89 11.60
C LYS A 280 10.24 5.89 10.07
N LYS A 281 9.42 5.03 9.45
CA LYS A 281 9.29 4.97 7.99
C LYS A 281 8.56 6.23 7.53
N ARG A 282 9.05 6.83 6.43
CA ARG A 282 8.39 7.98 5.78
C ARG A 282 7.80 7.50 4.47
N ALA A 283 6.48 7.58 4.35
CA ALA A 283 5.79 7.33 3.10
C ALA A 283 5.53 8.65 2.37
N ASN A 284 5.36 8.58 1.04
CA ASN A 284 5.02 9.75 0.24
C ASN A 284 3.54 10.10 0.46
N LYS A 285 3.23 11.30 0.95
CA LYS A 285 1.85 11.76 1.19
C LYS A 285 0.97 11.68 -0.06
N ALA A 286 1.52 12.04 -1.23
CA ALA A 286 0.80 11.93 -2.50
C ALA A 286 0.41 10.48 -2.84
N LEU A 287 1.22 9.49 -2.44
CA LEU A 287 0.88 8.08 -2.60
C LEU A 287 -0.34 7.72 -1.75
N VAL A 288 -0.36 8.16 -0.49
CA VAL A 288 -1.48 7.90 0.43
C VAL A 288 -2.76 8.54 -0.09
N ASP A 289 -2.70 9.76 -0.61
CA ASP A 289 -3.89 10.45 -1.14
C ASP A 289 -4.45 9.78 -2.41
N ILE A 290 -3.57 9.27 -3.29
CA ILE A 290 -4.02 8.47 -4.44
C ILE A 290 -4.59 7.13 -3.98
N LEU A 291 -3.95 6.46 -3.01
CA LEU A 291 -4.46 5.22 -2.40
C LEU A 291 -5.85 5.41 -1.80
N LYS A 292 -6.09 6.53 -1.10
CA LYS A 292 -7.40 6.89 -0.59
C LYS A 292 -8.45 6.90 -1.72
N ASN A 293 -8.20 7.58 -2.82
CA ASN A 293 -9.17 7.58 -3.94
C ASN A 293 -9.35 6.17 -4.51
N TYR A 294 -8.24 5.48 -4.81
CA TYR A 294 -8.24 4.16 -5.41
C TYR A 294 -8.97 3.09 -4.57
N MET A 295 -8.72 3.06 -3.26
CA MET A 295 -9.33 2.11 -2.33
C MET A 295 -10.84 2.33 -2.16
N ALA A 296 -11.35 3.53 -2.45
CA ALA A 296 -12.76 3.84 -2.39
C ALA A 296 -13.46 3.64 -3.73
N ASN A 297 -12.83 4.07 -4.83
CA ASN A 297 -13.48 4.23 -6.13
C ASN A 297 -12.93 3.31 -7.22
N LYS A 298 -11.90 2.50 -6.94
CA LYS A 298 -11.20 1.66 -7.92
C LYS A 298 -10.51 2.45 -9.04
N THR A 299 -10.30 3.75 -8.83
CA THR A 299 -9.79 4.66 -9.85
C THR A 299 -8.64 5.53 -9.36
N PHE A 300 -7.75 5.90 -10.27
CA PHE A 300 -6.66 6.84 -10.04
C PHE A 300 -6.44 7.73 -11.26
N SER A 301 -5.83 8.90 -11.06
CA SER A 301 -5.73 9.92 -12.10
C SER A 301 -4.35 9.93 -12.79
N ARG A 302 -4.35 10.09 -14.11
CA ARG A 302 -3.19 10.33 -14.98
C ARG A 302 -3.41 11.66 -15.70
N GLY A 303 -2.91 12.75 -15.13
CA GLY A 303 -3.18 14.09 -15.67
C GLY A 303 -4.68 14.40 -15.61
N VAL A 304 -5.33 14.47 -16.78
CA VAL A 304 -6.78 14.71 -16.93
C VAL A 304 -7.62 13.45 -17.12
N GLU A 305 -7.02 12.29 -17.38
CA GLU A 305 -7.74 11.02 -17.53
C GLU A 305 -7.81 10.24 -16.22
N THR A 306 -8.94 9.57 -15.99
CA THR A 306 -9.15 8.67 -14.86
C THR A 306 -9.04 7.23 -15.35
N LEU A 307 -8.14 6.45 -14.74
CA LEU A 307 -7.92 5.05 -15.03
C LEU A 307 -8.53 4.19 -13.92
N GLY A 308 -9.13 3.06 -14.30
CA GLY A 308 -9.66 2.06 -13.37
C GLY A 308 -8.70 0.89 -13.18
N ALA A 309 -8.70 0.30 -11.99
CA ALA A 309 -8.01 -0.95 -11.69
C ALA A 309 -8.72 -1.70 -10.55
N GLU A 310 -8.53 -3.02 -10.46
CA GLU A 310 -9.28 -3.89 -9.56
C GLU A 310 -8.42 -4.57 -8.49
N ALA A 311 -7.12 -4.28 -8.46
CA ALA A 311 -6.19 -4.85 -7.48
C ALA A 311 -6.64 -4.57 -6.04
N SER A 312 -6.61 -5.63 -5.23
CA SER A 312 -6.79 -5.60 -3.78
C SER A 312 -5.51 -5.13 -3.08
N MET A 313 -5.66 -4.42 -1.96
CA MET A 313 -4.53 -3.87 -1.19
C MET A 313 -4.40 -4.62 0.13
N VAL A 314 -3.21 -5.13 0.41
CA VAL A 314 -2.92 -5.81 1.68
C VAL A 314 -1.78 -5.10 2.39
N PHE A 315 -1.95 -4.77 3.65
CA PHE A 315 -0.93 -4.12 4.47
C PHE A 315 -0.50 -5.05 5.60
N VAL A 316 0.76 -5.48 5.58
CA VAL A 316 1.29 -6.43 6.56
C VAL A 316 2.35 -5.77 7.41
N GLY A 317 2.16 -5.76 8.73
CA GLY A 317 3.06 -5.07 9.65
C GLY A 317 3.25 -5.80 10.98
N ASN A 318 4.31 -5.47 11.70
CA ASN A 318 4.55 -5.99 13.04
C ASN A 318 4.09 -5.01 14.10
N THR A 319 3.49 -5.51 15.17
CA THR A 319 3.26 -4.72 16.38
C THR A 319 4.50 -4.72 17.28
N THR A 320 4.77 -3.61 17.95
CA THR A 320 5.89 -3.47 18.90
C THR A 320 5.48 -3.68 20.35
N GLN A 321 4.19 -3.52 20.66
CA GLN A 321 3.62 -3.61 21.99
C GLN A 321 2.54 -4.71 22.07
N THR A 322 2.17 -5.10 23.30
CA THR A 322 1.03 -6.00 23.54
C THR A 322 -0.29 -5.32 23.21
N VAL A 323 -1.33 -6.12 22.93
CA VAL A 323 -2.69 -5.61 22.68
C VAL A 323 -3.17 -4.74 23.84
N GLU A 324 -3.00 -5.23 25.06
CA GLU A 324 -3.36 -4.49 26.28
C GLU A 324 -2.66 -3.13 26.36
N HIS A 325 -1.34 -3.08 26.16
CA HIS A 325 -0.59 -1.82 26.19
C HIS A 325 -1.07 -0.83 25.11
N MET A 326 -1.30 -1.31 23.88
CA MET A 326 -1.85 -0.47 22.80
C MET A 326 -3.24 0.06 23.15
N LEU A 327 -4.09 -0.77 23.76
CA LEU A 327 -5.42 -0.37 24.22
C LEU A 327 -5.36 0.61 25.41
N MET A 328 -4.33 0.56 26.24
CA MET A 328 -4.14 1.52 27.35
C MET A 328 -3.60 2.87 26.89
N HIS A 329 -2.70 2.91 25.90
CA HIS A 329 -1.87 4.09 25.63
C HIS A 329 -1.96 4.65 24.20
N SER A 330 -2.53 3.93 23.24
CA SER A 330 -2.64 4.39 21.86
C SER A 330 -3.84 3.77 21.12
N SER A 331 -3.60 2.97 20.09
CA SER A 331 -4.57 2.24 19.27
C SER A 331 -3.90 1.00 18.65
N LEU A 332 -4.68 0.11 18.07
CA LEU A 332 -4.15 -1.06 17.35
C LEU A 332 -3.37 -0.68 16.07
N PHE A 333 -3.48 0.56 15.60
CA PHE A 333 -2.76 1.09 14.44
C PHE A 333 -1.48 1.85 14.82
N ASP A 334 -1.09 1.89 16.09
CA ASP A 334 -0.01 2.73 16.60
C ASP A 334 1.32 2.55 15.86
N ASP A 335 1.63 1.33 15.43
CA ASP A 335 2.89 1.05 14.73
C ASP A 335 2.91 1.49 13.25
N LEU A 336 1.84 2.07 12.72
CA LEU A 336 1.83 2.55 11.34
C LEU A 336 2.75 3.77 11.11
N PRO A 337 3.27 3.95 9.90
CA PRO A 337 3.96 5.18 9.53
C PRO A 337 3.03 6.39 9.67
N PRO A 338 3.53 7.57 10.06
CA PRO A 338 2.69 8.75 10.33
C PRO A 338 1.76 9.14 9.18
N GLN A 339 2.18 8.95 7.92
CA GLN A 339 1.36 9.29 6.76
C GLN A 339 0.19 8.31 6.54
N TYR A 340 0.29 7.07 7.03
CA TYR A 340 -0.77 6.07 6.98
C TYR A 340 -1.61 6.04 8.27
N PHE A 341 -1.14 6.68 9.34
CA PHE A 341 -1.92 6.96 10.55
C PHE A 341 -2.90 8.13 10.30
N ASP A 342 -3.76 7.96 9.29
CA ASP A 342 -4.71 8.94 8.80
C ASP A 342 -6.11 8.30 8.85
N PRO A 343 -7.07 8.87 9.60
CA PRO A 343 -8.40 8.29 9.76
C PRO A 343 -9.12 8.05 8.43
N ALA A 344 -8.94 8.92 7.43
CA ALA A 344 -9.57 8.73 6.13
C ALA A 344 -8.96 7.54 5.37
N PHE A 345 -7.65 7.32 5.45
CA PHE A 345 -7.00 6.13 4.91
C PHE A 345 -7.48 4.86 5.64
N LEU A 346 -7.43 4.86 6.97
CA LEU A 346 -7.78 3.70 7.79
C LEU A 346 -9.24 3.28 7.61
N ASP A 347 -10.16 4.22 7.42
CA ASP A 347 -11.57 3.95 7.17
C ASP A 347 -11.84 3.22 5.85
N ARG A 348 -10.86 3.14 4.95
CA ARG A 348 -10.94 2.38 3.69
C ARG A 348 -10.52 0.93 3.83
N LEU A 349 -10.06 0.50 5.00
CA LEU A 349 -9.72 -0.90 5.29
C LEU A 349 -11.00 -1.68 5.57
N HIS A 350 -11.28 -2.74 4.81
CA HIS A 350 -12.49 -3.54 5.01
C HIS A 350 -12.38 -4.44 6.24
N PHE A 351 -11.18 -4.95 6.53
CA PHE A 351 -10.98 -5.92 7.61
C PHE A 351 -9.60 -5.78 8.24
N TYR A 352 -9.55 -5.95 9.56
CA TYR A 352 -8.33 -6.04 10.34
C TYR A 352 -8.14 -7.47 10.84
N ILE A 353 -7.07 -8.14 10.37
CA ILE A 353 -6.64 -9.44 10.90
C ILE A 353 -5.82 -9.21 12.18
N PRO A 354 -6.30 -9.66 13.35
CA PRO A 354 -5.56 -9.62 14.61
C PRO A 354 -4.42 -10.65 14.58
N GLY A 355 -3.26 -10.26 14.07
CA GLY A 355 -2.11 -11.16 13.90
C GLY A 355 -1.55 -11.72 15.20
N TRP A 356 -1.98 -11.22 16.36
CA TRP A 356 -1.68 -11.78 17.69
C TRP A 356 -2.51 -13.02 18.04
N GLU A 357 -3.63 -13.28 17.35
CA GLU A 357 -4.39 -14.53 17.49
C GLU A 357 -3.76 -15.69 16.71
N VAL A 358 -2.80 -15.38 15.81
CA VAL A 358 -2.02 -16.37 15.07
C VAL A 358 -0.77 -16.71 15.85
N GLU A 359 -0.58 -18.00 16.13
CA GLU A 359 0.63 -18.48 16.80
C GLU A 359 1.88 -18.30 15.93
N VAL A 360 3.04 -18.21 16.59
CA VAL A 360 4.33 -18.23 15.90
C VAL A 360 4.48 -19.56 15.18
N ILE A 361 4.67 -19.50 13.87
CA ILE A 361 4.70 -20.70 13.02
C ILE A 361 5.94 -21.53 13.34
N ARG A 362 5.71 -22.81 13.63
CA ARG A 362 6.74 -23.82 13.86
C ARG A 362 6.72 -24.88 12.77
N GLY A 363 7.82 -25.63 12.64
CA GLY A 363 7.96 -26.69 11.63
C GLY A 363 6.85 -27.74 11.67
N GLU A 364 6.34 -28.04 12.87
CA GLU A 364 5.25 -28.99 13.15
C GLU A 364 3.85 -28.50 12.76
N MET A 365 3.71 -27.22 12.40
CA MET A 365 2.42 -26.64 11.98
C MET A 365 2.17 -26.74 10.47
N PHE A 366 3.14 -27.27 9.72
CA PHE A 366 3.00 -27.43 8.28
C PHE A 366 2.39 -28.80 7.94
N SER A 367 1.52 -28.81 6.94
CA SER A 367 0.86 -30.05 6.51
C SER A 367 1.83 -30.99 5.80
N GLU A 368 1.66 -32.29 6.07
CA GLU A 368 2.24 -33.38 5.28
C GLU A 368 1.21 -34.04 4.34
N GLY A 369 -0.05 -33.58 4.37
CA GLY A 369 -1.12 -34.16 3.58
C GLY A 369 -1.28 -33.52 2.20
N TYR A 370 -2.37 -33.88 1.52
CA TYR A 370 -2.68 -33.37 0.19
C TYR A 370 -3.42 -32.04 0.26
N GLY A 371 -3.01 -31.09 -0.59
CA GLY A 371 -3.72 -29.83 -0.79
C GLY A 371 -3.68 -29.42 -2.25
N PHE A 372 -4.50 -28.45 -2.64
CA PHE A 372 -4.51 -27.93 -4.00
C PHE A 372 -3.12 -27.44 -4.42
N VAL A 373 -2.77 -27.71 -5.67
CA VAL A 373 -1.66 -27.03 -6.31
C VAL A 373 -1.95 -25.53 -6.27
N VAL A 374 -0.97 -24.75 -5.82
CA VAL A 374 -1.12 -23.32 -5.56
C VAL A 374 -1.64 -22.54 -6.78
N ASP A 375 -1.16 -22.87 -7.99
CA ASP A 375 -1.66 -22.27 -9.24
C ASP A 375 -3.14 -22.58 -9.51
N TYR A 376 -3.59 -23.81 -9.22
CA TYR A 376 -5.00 -24.20 -9.36
C TYR A 376 -5.91 -23.35 -8.47
N LEU A 377 -5.54 -23.25 -7.18
CA LEU A 377 -6.30 -22.48 -6.21
C LEU A 377 -6.27 -20.98 -6.53
N ALA A 378 -5.15 -20.46 -7.05
CA ALA A 378 -5.04 -19.07 -7.49
C ALA A 378 -5.94 -18.75 -8.69
N GLU A 379 -6.00 -19.60 -9.72
CA GLU A 379 -6.91 -19.41 -10.85
C GLU A 379 -8.37 -19.51 -10.43
N LEU A 380 -8.69 -20.45 -9.53
CA LEU A 380 -10.03 -20.56 -8.94
C LEU A 380 -10.45 -19.26 -8.25
N LEU A 381 -9.64 -18.77 -7.31
CA LEU A 381 -9.96 -17.54 -6.58
C LEU A 381 -10.13 -16.37 -7.54
N ARG A 382 -9.32 -16.29 -8.59
CA ARG A 382 -9.43 -15.28 -9.64
C ARG A 382 -10.75 -15.38 -10.41
N ASP A 383 -11.17 -16.56 -10.81
CA ASP A 383 -12.46 -16.78 -11.49
C ASP A 383 -13.64 -16.34 -10.60
N LEU A 384 -13.57 -16.68 -9.31
CA LEU A 384 -14.54 -16.29 -8.29
C LEU A 384 -14.67 -14.77 -8.10
N ARG A 385 -13.70 -13.95 -8.55
CA ARG A 385 -13.80 -12.47 -8.57
C ARG A 385 -14.93 -11.94 -9.45
N SER A 386 -15.48 -12.76 -10.34
CA SER A 386 -16.59 -12.37 -11.23
C SER A 386 -17.97 -12.57 -10.59
N TYR A 387 -18.05 -13.35 -9.51
CA TYR A 387 -19.29 -13.63 -8.78
C TYR A 387 -19.50 -12.57 -7.70
N ASP A 388 -20.74 -12.40 -7.24
CA ASP A 388 -21.08 -11.49 -6.15
C ASP A 388 -22.02 -12.17 -5.17
N PHE A 389 -21.57 -12.34 -3.92
CA PHE A 389 -22.33 -12.95 -2.84
C PHE A 389 -22.59 -11.95 -1.69
N SER A 390 -22.36 -10.65 -1.93
CA SER A 390 -22.42 -9.58 -0.93
C SER A 390 -23.73 -9.49 -0.15
N GLN A 391 -24.83 -9.95 -0.72
CA GLN A 391 -26.18 -9.84 -0.16
C GLN A 391 -26.82 -11.19 0.18
N LYS A 392 -26.07 -12.31 0.09
CA LYS A 392 -26.62 -13.66 0.33
C LYS A 392 -27.13 -13.86 1.77
N TYR A 393 -26.74 -13.00 2.72
CA TYR A 393 -27.29 -13.02 4.08
C TYR A 393 -28.66 -12.36 4.22
N GLU A 394 -29.09 -11.51 3.27
CA GLU A 394 -30.31 -10.68 3.39
C GLU A 394 -31.60 -11.50 3.46
N GLU A 395 -31.55 -12.78 3.06
CA GLU A 395 -32.67 -13.73 3.24
C GLU A 395 -32.96 -13.99 4.72
N PHE A 396 -31.94 -13.98 5.57
CA PHE A 396 -32.02 -14.38 6.98
C PHE A 396 -31.77 -13.23 7.95
N PHE A 397 -30.98 -12.24 7.54
CA PHE A 397 -30.41 -11.24 8.44
C PHE A 397 -30.45 -9.83 7.84
N ASN A 398 -30.67 -8.83 8.70
CA ASN A 398 -30.51 -7.42 8.37
C ASN A 398 -29.39 -6.78 9.19
N LEU A 399 -28.52 -6.03 8.51
CA LEU A 399 -27.55 -5.16 9.18
C LEU A 399 -28.27 -3.93 9.76
N SER A 400 -27.84 -3.49 10.94
CA SER A 400 -28.37 -2.28 11.56
C SER A 400 -28.38 -1.06 10.63
N SER A 401 -29.39 -0.20 10.79
CA SER A 401 -29.46 1.11 10.13
C SER A 401 -28.35 2.06 10.57
N ASP A 402 -27.76 1.83 11.76
CA ASP A 402 -26.67 2.66 12.29
C ASP A 402 -25.35 2.45 11.53
N ILE A 403 -25.21 1.31 10.85
CA ILE A 403 -24.01 0.98 10.08
C ILE A 403 -23.95 1.86 8.83
N SER A 404 -22.88 2.66 8.73
CA SER A 404 -22.64 3.54 7.59
C SER A 404 -22.49 2.76 6.28
N THR A 405 -22.71 3.40 5.14
CA THR A 405 -22.54 2.77 3.82
C THR A 405 -21.13 2.19 3.63
N ARG A 406 -20.10 2.84 4.18
CA ARG A 406 -18.72 2.39 4.09
C ARG A 406 -18.44 1.19 4.97
N ASP A 407 -18.99 1.19 6.19
CA ASP A 407 -18.92 0.05 7.09
C ASP A 407 -19.65 -1.16 6.48
N ARG A 408 -20.82 -0.93 5.88
CA ARG A 408 -21.60 -1.94 5.17
C ARG A 408 -20.84 -2.51 3.96
N ASP A 409 -20.19 -1.68 3.16
CA ASP A 409 -19.35 -2.15 2.03
C ASP A 409 -18.20 -3.06 2.51
N GLY A 410 -17.53 -2.68 3.62
CA GLY A 410 -16.48 -3.52 4.22
C GLY A 410 -16.99 -4.89 4.68
N ILE A 411 -18.15 -4.92 5.35
CA ILE A 411 -18.81 -6.16 5.80
C ILE A 411 -19.21 -7.02 4.59
N ASN A 412 -19.91 -6.42 3.61
CA ASN A 412 -20.42 -7.12 2.44
C ASN A 412 -19.30 -7.75 1.61
N LYS A 413 -18.20 -7.02 1.37
CA LYS A 413 -17.05 -7.57 0.65
C LYS A 413 -16.37 -8.71 1.41
N THR A 414 -16.24 -8.58 2.73
CA THR A 414 -15.65 -9.64 3.57
C THR A 414 -16.51 -10.90 3.50
N PHE A 415 -17.81 -10.74 3.70
CA PHE A 415 -18.79 -11.83 3.66
C PHE A 415 -18.80 -12.51 2.29
N SER A 416 -18.87 -11.73 1.20
CA SER A 416 -18.83 -12.24 -0.16
C SER A 416 -17.55 -13.04 -0.44
N GLY A 417 -16.39 -12.53 -0.02
CA GLY A 417 -15.12 -13.22 -0.17
C GLY A 417 -15.05 -14.55 0.57
N LEU A 418 -15.55 -14.59 1.80
CA LEU A 418 -15.67 -15.83 2.58
C LEU A 418 -16.66 -16.81 1.92
N MET A 419 -17.81 -16.33 1.42
CA MET A 419 -18.78 -17.13 0.68
C MET A 419 -18.15 -17.77 -0.55
N LYS A 420 -17.40 -17.01 -1.34
CA LYS A 420 -16.68 -17.54 -2.51
C LYS A 420 -15.70 -18.66 -2.14
N ILE A 421 -15.02 -18.57 -1.01
CA ILE A 421 -14.01 -19.55 -0.59
C ILE A 421 -14.67 -20.82 -0.02
N LEU A 422 -15.70 -20.67 0.82
CA LEU A 422 -16.29 -21.77 1.59
C LEU A 422 -17.50 -22.40 0.90
N PHE A 423 -18.29 -21.59 0.21
CA PHE A 423 -19.55 -21.94 -0.47
C PHE A 423 -19.55 -21.35 -1.89
N PRO A 424 -18.64 -21.81 -2.77
CA PRO A 424 -18.43 -21.25 -4.10
C PRO A 424 -19.65 -21.40 -5.03
N ASP A 425 -20.60 -22.29 -4.72
CA ASP A 425 -21.90 -22.43 -5.39
C ASP A 425 -22.96 -21.43 -4.88
N GLY A 426 -22.66 -20.71 -3.79
CA GLY A 426 -23.54 -19.72 -3.18
C GLY A 426 -24.68 -20.32 -2.37
N GLU A 427 -24.61 -21.61 -2.02
CA GLU A 427 -25.55 -22.33 -1.15
C GLU A 427 -24.90 -22.61 0.20
N ALA A 428 -25.51 -22.10 1.29
CA ALA A 428 -25.03 -22.29 2.66
C ALA A 428 -26.22 -22.38 3.62
N ALA A 429 -26.05 -23.11 4.72
CA ALA A 429 -27.05 -23.16 5.79
C ALA A 429 -27.13 -21.81 6.52
N LYS A 430 -28.25 -21.54 7.19
CA LYS A 430 -28.46 -20.28 7.93
C LYS A 430 -27.37 -20.06 8.97
N GLU A 431 -26.97 -21.12 9.68
CA GLU A 431 -25.95 -21.09 10.72
C GLU A 431 -24.56 -20.74 10.18
N ASP A 432 -24.22 -21.26 8.98
CA ASP A 432 -22.96 -20.96 8.31
C ASP A 432 -22.94 -19.50 7.82
N ILE A 433 -24.06 -19.02 7.28
CA ILE A 433 -24.24 -17.62 6.89
C ILE A 433 -24.09 -16.70 8.10
N GLU A 434 -24.71 -17.04 9.24
CA GLU A 434 -24.59 -16.28 10.49
C GLU A 434 -23.12 -16.20 10.94
N LEU A 435 -22.41 -17.35 10.98
CA LEU A 435 -21.00 -17.42 11.36
C LEU A 435 -20.12 -16.50 10.50
N MET A 436 -20.30 -16.53 9.18
CA MET A 436 -19.50 -15.73 8.24
C MET A 436 -19.84 -14.25 8.32
N LEU A 437 -21.12 -13.92 8.52
CA LEU A 437 -21.58 -12.54 8.69
C LEU A 437 -21.02 -11.95 9.98
N GLU A 438 -21.08 -12.67 11.09
CA GLU A 438 -20.53 -12.24 12.38
C GLU A 438 -19.03 -12.01 12.32
N PHE A 439 -18.31 -12.96 11.72
CA PHE A 439 -16.87 -12.83 11.53
C PHE A 439 -16.53 -11.62 10.67
N SER A 440 -17.32 -11.33 9.63
CA SER A 440 -17.16 -10.16 8.77
C SER A 440 -17.41 -8.85 9.51
N ILE A 441 -18.45 -8.81 10.36
CA ILE A 441 -18.77 -7.66 11.21
C ILE A 441 -17.68 -7.42 12.23
N GLU A 442 -17.18 -8.47 12.89
CA GLU A 442 -16.14 -8.37 13.91
C GLU A 442 -14.88 -7.67 13.36
N GLY A 443 -14.40 -8.09 12.19
CA GLY A 443 -13.21 -7.50 11.59
C GLY A 443 -13.39 -6.06 11.13
N ARG A 444 -14.59 -5.67 10.67
CA ARG A 444 -14.88 -4.27 10.32
C ARG A 444 -15.09 -3.40 11.56
N LYS A 445 -15.78 -3.91 12.58
CA LYS A 445 -15.94 -3.26 13.89
C LYS A 445 -14.58 -2.94 14.51
N ARG A 446 -13.62 -3.87 14.44
CA ARG A 446 -12.24 -3.63 14.89
C ARG A 446 -11.60 -2.42 14.22
N VAL A 447 -11.82 -2.20 12.92
CA VAL A 447 -11.34 -0.98 12.23
C VAL A 447 -12.07 0.26 12.78
N LYS A 448 -13.41 0.20 12.84
CA LYS A 448 -14.25 1.34 13.21
C LYS A 448 -14.03 1.82 14.65
N ASP A 449 -13.89 0.90 15.59
CA ASP A 449 -13.68 1.24 16.99
C ASP A 449 -12.32 1.90 17.21
N GLN A 450 -11.30 1.48 16.46
CA GLN A 450 -10.00 2.12 16.49
C GLN A 450 -10.01 3.50 15.81
N LEU A 451 -10.84 3.70 14.78
CA LEU A 451 -11.06 5.04 14.21
C LEU A 451 -11.71 5.99 15.22
N LEU A 452 -12.76 5.56 15.93
CA LEU A 452 -13.41 6.34 16.99
C LEU A 452 -12.45 6.72 18.12
N ARG A 453 -11.50 5.84 18.42
CA ARG A 453 -10.43 6.06 19.39
C ARG A 453 -9.38 7.07 18.91
N ILE A 454 -9.04 7.06 17.62
CA ILE A 454 -8.06 7.97 17.01
C ILE A 454 -8.67 9.35 16.75
N ASP A 455 -9.91 9.39 16.26
CA ASP A 455 -10.63 10.59 15.86
C ASP A 455 -12.08 10.54 16.38
N ALA A 456 -12.36 11.37 17.38
CA ALA A 456 -13.67 11.42 18.04
C ALA A 456 -14.76 12.12 17.20
N THR A 457 -14.44 12.62 16.00
CA THR A 457 -15.44 13.21 15.09
C THR A 457 -16.29 12.15 14.39
N PHE A 458 -15.85 10.89 14.37
CA PHE A 458 -16.64 9.79 13.84
C PHE A 458 -17.85 9.49 14.75
N PRO A 459 -19.01 9.15 14.17
CA PRO A 459 -20.18 8.77 14.96
C PRO A 459 -19.99 7.39 15.57
N ALA A 460 -20.34 7.25 16.85
CA ALA A 460 -20.45 5.95 17.49
C ALA A 460 -21.45 5.08 16.70
N THR A 461 -21.03 3.86 16.35
CA THR A 461 -21.80 2.95 15.50
C THR A 461 -22.07 1.67 16.28
N SER A 462 -23.32 1.25 16.34
CA SER A 462 -23.71 -0.03 16.94
C SER A 462 -23.65 -1.13 15.89
N PHE A 463 -22.76 -2.10 16.06
CA PHE A 463 -22.66 -3.26 15.18
C PHE A 463 -23.51 -4.40 15.73
N HIS A 464 -24.72 -4.53 15.21
CA HIS A 464 -25.62 -5.63 15.48
C HIS A 464 -26.30 -6.12 14.20
N VAL A 465 -26.72 -7.39 14.25
CA VAL A 465 -27.48 -8.07 13.21
C VAL A 465 -28.86 -8.39 13.76
N LEU A 466 -29.89 -8.16 12.95
CA LEU A 466 -31.26 -8.59 13.23
C LEU A 466 -31.53 -9.90 12.48
N ASP A 467 -31.84 -10.98 13.21
CA ASP A 467 -32.43 -12.19 12.62
C ASP A 467 -33.90 -11.92 12.27
N ILE A 468 -34.22 -11.97 10.97
CA ILE A 468 -35.55 -11.61 10.45
C ILE A 468 -36.62 -12.60 10.93
N GLN A 469 -36.26 -13.87 11.09
CA GLN A 469 -37.21 -14.92 11.48
C GLN A 469 -37.41 -14.96 12.99
N ALA A 470 -36.34 -14.74 13.76
CA ALA A 470 -36.39 -14.78 15.22
C ALA A 470 -36.77 -13.44 15.85
N ASP A 471 -36.80 -12.35 15.07
CA ASP A 471 -36.99 -10.96 15.52
C ASP A 471 -36.06 -10.62 16.69
N LYS A 472 -34.79 -11.05 16.57
CA LYS A 472 -33.79 -10.96 17.62
C LYS A 472 -32.55 -10.25 17.12
N GLU A 473 -32.16 -9.21 17.85
CA GLU A 473 -30.89 -8.52 17.64
C GLU A 473 -29.75 -9.27 18.34
N LYS A 474 -28.62 -9.38 17.64
CA LYS A 474 -27.37 -9.95 18.15
C LYS A 474 -26.25 -8.95 17.97
N MET A 475 -25.64 -8.52 19.08
CA MET A 475 -24.47 -7.64 19.06
C MET A 475 -23.21 -8.46 18.80
N THR A 476 -22.31 -7.89 18.00
CA THR A 476 -20.99 -8.49 17.74
C THR A 476 -19.94 -7.78 18.58
N SER A 477 -19.19 -8.51 19.40
CA SER A 477 -18.03 -8.01 20.15
C SER A 477 -16.74 -8.56 19.53
N THR A 478 -15.65 -7.79 19.63
CA THR A 478 -14.33 -8.29 19.18
C THR A 478 -13.62 -9.01 20.33
N ALA A 479 -12.71 -9.94 20.02
CA ALA A 479 -11.95 -10.67 21.04
C ALA A 479 -11.21 -9.74 22.02
N GLU A 480 -10.74 -8.58 21.54
CA GLU A 480 -10.05 -7.58 22.37
C GLU A 480 -11.00 -6.81 23.28
N GLU A 481 -12.25 -6.61 22.86
CA GLU A 481 -13.32 -6.00 23.67
C GLU A 481 -13.68 -6.93 24.84
N GLU A 482 -13.80 -8.23 24.57
CA GLU A 482 -14.09 -9.24 25.59
C GLU A 482 -12.92 -9.46 26.55
N ALA A 483 -11.69 -9.48 26.04
CA ALA A 483 -10.50 -9.69 26.86
C ALA A 483 -10.10 -8.46 27.70
N TYR A 484 -10.36 -7.24 27.19
CA TYR A 484 -9.94 -5.99 27.82
C TYR A 484 -11.07 -4.95 27.90
N PRO A 485 -12.25 -5.27 28.45
CA PRO A 485 -13.41 -4.38 28.45
C PRO A 485 -13.14 -3.05 29.16
N GLN A 486 -12.29 -3.07 30.18
CA GLN A 486 -11.89 -1.90 30.95
C GLN A 486 -10.98 -0.92 30.19
N HIS A 487 -10.40 -1.32 29.06
CA HIS A 487 -9.48 -0.49 28.26
C HIS A 487 -10.01 -0.23 26.86
N TYR A 488 -10.80 -1.14 26.28
CA TYR A 488 -11.15 -1.14 24.85
C TYR A 488 -11.80 0.18 24.38
N HIS A 489 -12.82 0.67 25.06
CA HIS A 489 -13.50 1.93 24.75
C HIS A 489 -12.92 3.16 25.47
N LYS A 490 -11.87 3.00 26.28
CA LYS A 490 -11.23 4.16 26.95
C LYS A 490 -10.30 4.87 25.98
N LYS A 491 -10.29 6.20 26.08
CA LYS A 491 -9.24 7.02 25.46
C LYS A 491 -7.91 6.71 26.15
N PRO A 492 -6.78 6.72 25.42
CA PRO A 492 -5.50 6.35 25.97
C PRO A 492 -5.14 7.19 27.20
N THR A 493 -4.80 6.51 28.29
CA THR A 493 -4.30 7.14 29.51
C THR A 493 -2.84 7.49 29.26
N ILE A 494 -2.51 8.79 29.23
CA ILE A 494 -1.11 9.23 29.25
C ILE A 494 -0.53 8.76 30.58
N ALA A 495 0.35 7.76 30.57
CA ALA A 495 0.97 7.22 31.78
C ALA A 495 1.93 8.25 32.37
N SER A 496 1.47 9.00 33.37
CA SER A 496 2.32 9.73 34.29
C SER A 496 2.55 8.89 35.55
N GLU A 497 3.49 7.94 35.51
CA GLU A 497 3.99 7.30 36.72
C GLU A 497 5.51 7.15 36.65
N LEU A 498 6.22 8.17 37.14
CA LEU A 498 7.47 8.08 37.87
C LEU A 498 7.67 9.42 38.61
N THR A 499 7.09 9.53 39.80
CA THR A 499 7.72 9.96 41.06
C THR A 499 6.63 10.29 42.07
N GLY A 500 6.59 9.52 43.16
CA GLY A 500 5.84 9.90 44.35
C GLY A 500 6.65 10.89 45.18
N VAL A 501 6.02 11.99 45.59
CA VAL A 501 5.91 12.54 46.95
C VAL A 501 4.76 13.55 46.92
N GLY A 502 3.98 13.59 48.00
CA GLY A 502 2.67 14.24 48.11
C GLY A 502 2.59 15.73 47.79
N GLU A 503 1.35 16.12 47.50
CA GLU A 503 0.84 17.42 47.06
C GLU A 503 1.23 18.61 47.97
N PRO A 504 1.20 19.83 47.41
CA PRO A 504 -0.01 20.61 47.65
C PRO A 504 -0.61 21.23 46.38
N GLU A 505 -1.94 21.16 46.33
CA GLU A 505 -2.91 21.91 45.52
C GLU A 505 -2.36 22.93 44.51
N LEU A 506 -2.69 22.77 43.22
CA LEU A 506 -2.84 23.87 42.24
C LEU A 506 -3.50 23.39 40.93
N GLN A 507 -4.78 23.79 40.74
CA GLN A 507 -5.54 24.10 39.51
C GLN A 507 -5.50 23.17 38.24
N PRO A 508 -6.60 23.04 37.49
CA PRO A 508 -6.74 22.07 36.38
C PRO A 508 -5.81 22.35 35.19
N PRO A 509 -5.33 21.34 34.42
CA PRO A 509 -4.41 21.56 33.31
C PRO A 509 -5.12 22.15 32.08
N ALA A 510 -4.45 23.13 31.47
CA ALA A 510 -4.95 24.01 30.42
C ALA A 510 -5.02 23.36 29.03
N LYS A 511 -5.97 23.85 28.22
CA LYS A 511 -5.95 23.74 26.75
C LYS A 511 -4.57 24.14 26.23
N LYS A 512 -3.97 23.37 25.33
CA LYS A 512 -2.75 23.78 24.63
C LYS A 512 -3.07 25.06 23.86
N GLU A 513 -2.63 26.21 24.37
CA GLU A 513 -2.74 27.48 23.65
C GLU A 513 -1.83 27.41 22.43
N LEU A 514 -2.42 27.53 21.25
CA LEU A 514 -1.68 27.76 20.01
C LEU A 514 -0.81 29.00 20.18
N THR A 515 0.44 28.92 19.72
CA THR A 515 1.32 30.08 19.58
C THR A 515 0.70 31.11 18.63
N GLU A 516 1.13 32.37 18.71
CA GLU A 516 0.61 33.41 17.81
C GLU A 516 0.82 33.04 16.33
N GLU A 517 1.97 32.46 16.01
CA GLU A 517 2.30 32.08 14.65
C GLU A 517 1.46 30.88 14.15
N GLU A 518 1.16 29.89 15.01
CA GLU A 518 0.23 28.82 14.66
C GLU A 518 -1.18 29.36 14.36
N LYS A 519 -1.65 30.35 15.13
CA LYS A 519 -2.93 31.03 14.86
C LYS A 519 -2.92 31.79 13.54
N LEU A 520 -1.80 32.44 13.20
CA LEU A 520 -1.64 33.15 11.92
C LEU A 520 -1.64 32.16 10.75
N ILE A 521 -0.96 31.01 10.87
CA ILE A 521 -0.93 29.98 9.83
C ILE A 521 -2.33 29.40 9.60
N GLU A 522 -3.08 29.12 10.67
CA GLU A 522 -4.48 28.65 10.55
C GLU A 522 -5.41 29.67 9.90
N ALA A 523 -5.17 30.97 10.11
CA ALA A 523 -5.97 32.04 9.50
C ALA A 523 -5.78 32.16 7.98
N GLY A 524 -4.66 31.66 7.45
CA GLY A 524 -4.33 31.70 6.02
C GLY A 524 -3.90 33.07 5.50
N GLU A 525 -3.40 33.12 4.26
CA GLU A 525 -2.97 34.38 3.64
C GLU A 525 -4.13 35.38 3.52
N SER A 526 -3.83 36.65 3.77
CA SER A 526 -4.81 37.73 3.77
C SER A 526 -4.21 39.04 3.24
N ALA A 527 -4.97 40.12 3.29
CA ALA A 527 -4.46 41.44 2.90
C ALA A 527 -3.21 41.85 3.68
N ASN A 528 -3.07 41.37 4.94
CA ASN A 528 -2.02 41.77 5.88
C ASN A 528 -1.18 40.57 6.39
N LEU A 529 -1.33 39.37 5.80
CA LEU A 529 -0.54 38.19 6.12
C LEU A 529 -0.13 37.46 4.83
N GLU A 530 1.17 37.23 4.65
CA GLU A 530 1.71 36.56 3.46
C GLU A 530 2.66 35.42 3.86
N PHE A 531 2.58 34.29 3.18
CA PHE A 531 3.49 33.16 3.34
C PHE A 531 4.51 33.12 2.21
N LYS A 532 5.74 32.70 2.54
CA LYS A 532 6.81 32.49 1.57
C LYS A 532 7.55 31.22 1.96
N SER A 533 7.62 30.26 1.03
CA SER A 533 8.22 28.95 1.31
C SER A 533 9.69 29.03 1.72
N THR A 534 10.46 29.96 1.15
CA THR A 534 11.90 30.14 1.37
C THR A 534 12.31 31.60 1.22
N LEU A 535 13.48 31.97 1.75
CA LEU A 535 14.03 33.32 1.63
C LEU A 535 14.81 33.55 0.33
N ARG A 536 15.60 32.55 -0.12
CA ARG A 536 16.52 32.67 -1.27
C ARG A 536 16.62 31.41 -2.14
N TRP A 537 16.13 30.27 -1.67
CA TRP A 537 16.30 29.00 -2.40
C TRP A 537 15.11 28.68 -3.28
N ASN A 538 15.34 28.47 -4.57
CA ASN A 538 14.30 28.04 -5.49
C ASN A 538 14.13 26.51 -5.36
N LEU A 539 13.05 26.07 -4.73
CA LEU A 539 12.77 24.65 -4.46
C LEU A 539 12.65 23.80 -5.73
N LYS A 540 12.25 24.38 -6.88
CA LYS A 540 12.11 23.65 -8.16
C LYS A 540 13.44 23.53 -8.91
N ALA A 541 14.25 24.59 -8.89
CA ALA A 541 15.53 24.64 -9.60
C ALA A 541 16.72 24.18 -8.74
N ASP A 542 16.49 23.90 -7.46
CA ASP A 542 17.47 23.53 -6.42
C ASP A 542 18.75 24.39 -6.45
N ARG A 543 18.57 25.72 -6.47
CA ARG A 543 19.69 26.69 -6.43
C ARG A 543 19.26 27.99 -5.77
N LYS A 544 20.24 28.79 -5.34
CA LYS A 544 20.01 30.18 -4.91
C LYS A 544 19.44 30.99 -6.07
N ASP A 545 18.43 31.79 -5.78
CA ASP A 545 17.71 32.56 -6.80
C ASP A 545 17.30 33.93 -6.23
N LYS A 546 17.84 35.00 -6.84
CA LYS A 546 17.53 36.39 -6.45
C LYS A 546 16.06 36.73 -6.66
N VAL A 547 15.36 36.01 -7.52
CA VAL A 547 13.91 36.21 -7.73
C VAL A 547 13.12 35.86 -6.47
N VAL A 548 13.57 34.86 -5.70
CA VAL A 548 12.92 34.46 -4.44
C VAL A 548 13.13 35.55 -3.38
N GLU A 549 14.37 36.06 -3.25
CA GLU A 549 14.67 37.18 -2.33
C GLU A 549 13.86 38.43 -2.71
N ASN A 550 13.75 38.73 -4.00
CA ASN A 550 12.92 39.83 -4.52
C ASN A 550 11.45 39.67 -4.10
N ALA A 551 10.90 38.45 -4.15
CA ALA A 551 9.50 38.21 -3.81
C ALA A 551 9.21 38.50 -2.33
N VAL A 552 10.12 38.13 -1.42
CA VAL A 552 10.02 38.46 0.01
C VAL A 552 10.08 39.97 0.21
N LEU A 553 11.11 40.64 -0.32
CA LEU A 553 11.29 42.09 -0.14
C LEU A 553 10.21 42.93 -0.81
N LYS A 554 9.68 42.49 -1.96
CA LYS A 554 8.52 43.11 -2.63
C LYS A 554 7.32 43.16 -1.69
N THR A 555 7.08 42.08 -0.94
CA THR A 555 5.97 41.98 0.01
C THR A 555 6.20 42.89 1.21
N VAL A 556 7.43 42.91 1.76
CA VAL A 556 7.82 43.83 2.83
C VAL A 556 7.57 45.28 2.43
N VAL A 557 8.05 45.71 1.26
CA VAL A 557 7.84 47.09 0.76
C VAL A 557 6.36 47.37 0.52
N ALA A 558 5.60 46.41 -0.01
CA ALA A 558 4.15 46.56 -0.18
C ALA A 558 3.43 46.79 1.15
N PHE A 559 3.80 46.07 2.22
CA PHE A 559 3.23 46.28 3.55
C PHE A 559 3.61 47.63 4.15
N LEU A 560 4.89 48.04 4.04
CA LEU A 560 5.35 49.34 4.53
C LEU A 560 4.60 50.51 3.86
N ASN A 561 4.25 50.40 2.58
CA ASN A 561 3.52 51.42 1.84
C ASN A 561 1.99 51.36 2.01
N SER A 562 1.47 50.37 2.72
CA SER A 562 0.03 50.10 2.89
C SER A 562 -0.33 50.07 4.39
N GLU A 563 -1.28 49.22 4.81
CA GLU A 563 -1.75 49.15 6.20
C GLU A 563 -0.82 48.35 7.15
N GLY A 564 0.40 48.02 6.72
CA GLY A 564 1.29 47.09 7.42
C GLY A 564 0.90 45.62 7.20
N GLY A 565 1.59 44.71 7.87
CA GLY A 565 1.32 43.28 7.78
C GLY A 565 2.48 42.39 8.24
N THR A 566 2.25 41.09 8.22
CA THR A 566 3.22 40.06 8.62
C THR A 566 3.58 39.18 7.43
N VAL A 567 4.87 38.90 7.24
CA VAL A 567 5.36 37.85 6.33
C VAL A 567 5.90 36.69 7.16
N LEU A 568 5.44 35.47 6.89
CA LEU A 568 6.02 34.24 7.43
C LEU A 568 6.82 33.54 6.35
N VAL A 569 8.15 33.48 6.53
CA VAL A 569 9.08 32.81 5.61
C VAL A 569 9.49 31.45 6.19
N GLY A 570 9.47 30.41 5.36
CA GLY A 570 9.52 29.02 5.81
C GLY A 570 8.14 28.37 5.96
N VAL A 571 7.12 28.95 5.32
CA VAL A 571 5.73 28.43 5.29
C VAL A 571 5.25 28.45 3.83
N THR A 572 4.66 27.35 3.37
CA THR A 572 4.09 27.27 2.02
C THR A 572 2.78 28.05 1.90
N ASP A 573 2.37 28.34 0.67
CA ASP A 573 1.06 28.96 0.37
C ASP A 573 -0.14 28.16 0.96
N THR A 574 0.06 26.87 1.28
CA THR A 574 -0.96 26.00 1.91
C THR A 574 -0.87 25.94 3.44
N GLY A 575 0.02 26.72 4.07
CA GLY A 575 0.22 26.74 5.53
C GLY A 575 1.11 25.63 6.08
N GLU A 576 1.79 24.84 5.23
CA GLU A 576 2.77 23.85 5.70
C GLU A 576 4.07 24.54 6.12
N VAL A 577 4.55 24.24 7.32
CA VAL A 577 5.82 24.76 7.86
C VAL A 577 7.00 23.96 7.28
N LEU A 578 7.85 24.62 6.50
CA LEU A 578 9.09 24.08 5.94
C LEU A 578 10.33 24.42 6.79
N GLY A 579 10.26 25.51 7.56
CA GLY A 579 11.40 26.07 8.28
C GLY A 579 12.41 26.79 7.38
N ILE A 580 13.54 27.20 7.96
CA ILE A 580 14.64 27.89 7.25
C ILE A 580 15.69 26.95 6.62
N GLU A 581 15.63 25.66 6.92
CA GLU A 581 16.59 24.66 6.43
C GLU A 581 16.72 24.60 4.89
N PRO A 582 15.62 24.73 4.11
CA PRO A 582 15.72 24.73 2.64
C PRO A 582 16.59 25.86 2.08
N ASP A 583 16.80 26.95 2.82
CA ASP A 583 17.62 28.07 2.40
C ASP A 583 19.14 27.81 2.47
N LYS A 584 19.54 26.64 3.00
CA LYS A 584 20.92 26.14 3.06
C LYS A 584 21.90 27.15 3.67
N PHE A 585 21.50 27.81 4.76
CA PHE A 585 22.41 28.59 5.59
C PHE A 585 23.12 27.69 6.60
N GLU A 586 24.33 28.03 7.00
CA GLU A 586 25.08 27.19 7.96
C GLU A 586 24.48 27.22 9.37
N ASN A 587 23.81 28.32 9.73
CA ASN A 587 23.10 28.47 11.00
C ASN A 587 22.09 29.63 10.94
N ALA A 588 21.26 29.71 11.97
CA ALA A 588 20.23 30.73 12.18
C ALA A 588 20.80 32.17 12.17
N ASP A 589 21.97 32.40 12.74
CA ASP A 589 22.58 33.73 12.82
C ASP A 589 22.97 34.25 11.43
N LYS A 590 23.55 33.39 10.58
CA LYS A 590 23.88 33.73 9.18
C LYS A 590 22.63 33.97 8.34
N TYR A 591 21.53 33.26 8.62
CA TYR A 591 20.24 33.49 7.99
C TYR A 591 19.71 34.89 8.33
N LEU A 592 19.67 35.25 9.61
CA LEU A 592 19.20 36.55 10.08
C LEU A 592 20.09 37.71 9.63
N LEU A 593 21.42 37.51 9.64
CA LEU A 593 22.37 38.50 9.14
C LEU A 593 22.18 38.75 7.64
N HIS A 594 21.93 37.70 6.86
CA HIS A 594 21.64 37.85 5.43
C HIS A 594 20.35 38.63 5.18
N PHE A 595 19.27 38.30 5.90
CA PHE A 595 18.02 39.05 5.81
C PHE A 595 18.23 40.54 6.16
N ALA A 596 18.94 40.83 7.26
CA ALA A 596 19.25 42.20 7.65
C ALA A 596 20.05 42.96 6.58
N ASN A 597 21.03 42.30 5.94
CA ASN A 597 21.83 42.91 4.88
C ASN A 597 20.98 43.26 3.65
N ILE A 598 20.17 42.32 3.16
CA ILE A 598 19.34 42.56 1.97
C ILE A 598 18.26 43.63 2.22
N VAL A 599 17.73 43.74 3.45
CA VAL A 599 16.81 44.83 3.83
C VAL A 599 17.54 46.17 3.83
N ASN A 600 18.71 46.25 4.47
CA ASN A 600 19.49 47.50 4.53
C ASN A 600 19.94 47.99 3.16
N GLU A 601 20.37 47.08 2.29
CA GLU A 601 20.87 47.40 0.95
C GLU A 601 19.74 47.78 -0.03
N ARG A 602 18.56 47.16 0.10
CA ARG A 602 17.54 47.23 -0.95
C ARG A 602 16.25 47.90 -0.57
N VAL A 603 15.93 47.99 0.72
CA VAL A 603 14.79 48.76 1.25
C VAL A 603 15.29 50.06 1.85
N GLY A 604 16.44 50.01 2.53
CA GLY A 604 17.13 51.17 3.07
C GLY A 604 17.14 51.18 4.60
N LYS A 605 18.30 51.51 5.17
CA LYS A 605 18.55 51.48 6.61
C LYS A 605 17.60 52.36 7.44
N HIS A 606 17.07 53.44 6.88
CA HIS A 606 16.15 54.33 7.59
C HIS A 606 14.76 53.72 7.82
N TYR A 607 14.43 52.61 7.16
CA TYR A 607 13.14 51.94 7.29
C TYR A 607 13.17 50.72 8.21
N THR A 608 14.34 50.32 8.73
CA THR A 608 14.44 49.17 9.64
C THR A 608 13.66 49.36 10.93
N ASP A 609 13.42 50.61 11.36
CA ASP A 609 12.62 50.91 12.55
C ASP A 609 11.14 50.49 12.38
N TYR A 610 10.68 50.33 11.13
CA TYR A 610 9.32 49.88 10.77
C TYR A 610 9.26 48.39 10.41
N ILE A 611 10.37 47.65 10.51
CA ILE A 611 10.45 46.23 10.16
C ILE A 611 11.02 45.48 11.37
N LYS A 612 10.18 44.69 12.04
CA LYS A 612 10.60 43.79 13.12
C LYS A 612 10.71 42.38 12.57
N TRP A 613 11.81 41.69 12.81
CA TRP A 613 11.96 40.30 12.37
C TRP A 613 12.63 39.43 13.41
N GLY A 614 12.33 38.13 13.36
CA GLY A 614 12.94 37.14 14.25
C GLY A 614 12.57 35.72 13.86
N LEU A 615 13.36 34.75 14.33
CA LEU A 615 13.04 33.35 14.16
C LEU A 615 12.06 32.90 15.25
N LYS A 616 11.03 32.17 14.83
CA LYS A 616 9.99 31.60 15.69
C LYS A 616 9.99 30.09 15.50
N GLU A 617 9.91 29.35 16.60
CA GLU A 617 9.90 27.90 16.58
C GLU A 617 8.47 27.38 16.56
N ILE A 618 8.13 26.59 15.56
CA ILE A 618 6.82 25.96 15.37
C ILE A 618 7.07 24.50 15.01
N ASN A 619 6.50 23.56 15.78
CA ASN A 619 6.67 22.12 15.54
C ASN A 619 8.13 21.66 15.37
N SER A 620 9.05 22.24 16.17
CA SER A 620 10.50 22.01 16.12
C SER A 620 11.22 22.50 14.85
N GLU A 621 10.53 23.26 13.99
CA GLU A 621 11.11 23.96 12.85
C GLU A 621 11.18 25.46 13.14
N LYS A 622 12.22 26.15 12.65
CA LYS A 622 12.35 27.61 12.80
C LYS A 622 11.87 28.30 11.54
N ILE A 623 10.89 29.20 11.66
CA ILE A 623 10.45 30.09 10.58
C ILE A 623 10.90 31.52 10.84
N LEU A 624 11.01 32.35 9.81
CA LEU A 624 11.25 33.79 9.95
C LEU A 624 9.92 34.53 9.92
N ARG A 625 9.60 35.23 11.01
CA ARG A 625 8.49 36.18 11.09
C ARG A 625 9.02 37.59 10.82
N ILE A 626 8.37 38.33 9.93
CA ILE A 626 8.68 39.73 9.59
C ILE A 626 7.40 40.55 9.77
N ASP A 627 7.34 41.37 10.79
CA ASP A 627 6.22 42.29 11.06
C ASP A 627 6.59 43.68 10.52
N CYS A 628 5.75 44.22 9.63
CA CYS A 628 5.95 45.50 8.96
C CYS A 628 4.89 46.51 9.43
N GLU A 629 5.34 47.66 9.93
CA GLU A 629 4.50 48.79 10.29
C GLU A 629 4.41 49.78 9.12
N THR A 630 3.27 50.46 8.96
CA THR A 630 3.12 51.48 7.91
C THR A 630 4.17 52.57 8.05
N SER A 631 4.89 52.83 6.96
CA SER A 631 5.89 53.90 6.90
C SER A 631 5.21 55.26 6.68
N PRO A 632 5.67 56.33 7.35
CA PRO A 632 5.17 57.69 7.09
C PRO A 632 5.64 58.25 5.73
N LYS A 633 6.58 57.58 5.06
CA LYS A 633 7.16 58.01 3.77
C LYS A 633 7.12 56.87 2.75
N ALA A 634 7.13 57.24 1.47
CA ALA A 634 7.20 56.28 0.38
C ALA A 634 8.48 55.44 0.45
N VAL A 635 8.31 54.11 0.48
CA VAL A 635 9.40 53.12 0.50
C VAL A 635 9.55 52.50 -0.88
N PHE A 636 10.78 52.45 -1.39
CA PHE A 636 11.10 51.86 -2.69
C PHE A 636 11.97 50.62 -2.50
N LEU A 637 11.79 49.63 -3.37
CA LEU A 637 12.67 48.48 -3.47
C LEU A 637 13.71 48.73 -4.57
N THR A 638 15.00 48.73 -4.20
CA THR A 638 16.10 48.82 -5.15
C THR A 638 16.34 47.47 -5.82
N THR A 639 16.24 47.43 -7.14
CA THR A 639 16.49 46.25 -7.98
C THR A 639 17.54 46.55 -9.05
N SER A 640 17.90 45.56 -9.86
CA SER A 640 18.77 45.76 -11.03
C SER A 640 18.14 46.67 -12.10
N GLU A 641 16.81 46.83 -12.09
CA GLU A 641 16.07 47.65 -13.06
C GLU A 641 15.79 49.08 -12.54
N GLY A 642 16.27 49.40 -11.33
CA GLY A 642 16.04 50.68 -10.66
C GLY A 642 15.19 50.55 -9.40
N GLU A 643 14.68 51.69 -8.92
CA GLU A 643 13.78 51.77 -7.77
C GLU A 643 12.35 51.45 -8.17
N GLU A 644 11.73 50.51 -7.45
CA GLU A 644 10.37 50.05 -7.71
C GLU A 644 9.47 50.33 -6.50
N PHE A 645 8.23 50.76 -6.76
CA PHE A 645 7.26 51.05 -5.72
C PHE A 645 6.13 50.02 -5.74
N PHE A 646 5.86 49.41 -4.60
CA PHE A 646 4.85 48.37 -4.44
C PHE A 646 3.84 48.73 -3.35
N VAL A 647 2.57 48.35 -3.58
CA VAL A 647 1.46 48.49 -2.62
C VAL A 647 0.66 47.19 -2.56
N ARG A 648 -0.07 46.96 -1.46
CA ARG A 648 -1.03 45.86 -1.36
C ARG A 648 -2.34 46.23 -2.06
N ASN A 649 -2.87 45.29 -2.83
CA ASN A 649 -4.22 45.33 -3.37
C ASN A 649 -4.87 43.97 -3.06
N GLY A 650 -5.68 43.94 -1.99
CA GLY A 650 -6.14 42.68 -1.41
C GLY A 650 -4.95 41.79 -1.00
N PRO A 651 -4.96 40.49 -1.32
CA PRO A 651 -3.87 39.57 -0.99
C PRO A 651 -2.65 39.66 -1.95
N SER A 652 -2.61 40.62 -2.87
CA SER A 652 -1.56 40.70 -3.90
C SER A 652 -0.72 41.98 -3.80
N SER A 653 0.57 41.87 -4.09
CA SER A 653 1.51 43.00 -4.15
C SER A 653 1.67 43.51 -5.58
N VAL A 654 1.26 44.76 -5.83
CA VAL A 654 1.18 45.39 -7.18
C VAL A 654 2.25 46.49 -7.33
N LYS A 655 2.92 46.53 -8.48
CA LYS A 655 3.88 47.59 -8.84
C LYS A 655 3.12 48.79 -9.39
N LEU A 656 3.39 49.99 -8.89
CA LEU A 656 2.81 51.23 -9.42
C LEU A 656 3.76 51.91 -10.42
N SER A 657 3.19 52.51 -11.46
CA SER A 657 3.91 53.38 -12.40
C SER A 657 4.29 54.72 -11.74
N PRO A 658 5.29 55.46 -12.23
CA PRO A 658 5.71 56.73 -11.64
C PRO A 658 4.58 57.75 -11.44
N SER A 659 3.61 57.83 -12.36
CA SER A 659 2.43 58.70 -12.24
C SER A 659 1.49 58.27 -11.12
N GLU A 660 1.28 56.96 -10.95
CA GLU A 660 0.44 56.40 -9.89
C GLU A 660 1.10 56.56 -8.52
N VAL A 661 2.43 56.42 -8.43
CA VAL A 661 3.20 56.66 -7.19
C VAL A 661 3.02 58.10 -6.72
N LEU A 662 3.07 59.09 -7.62
CA LEU A 662 2.86 60.50 -7.28
C LEU A 662 1.45 60.75 -6.73
N GLU A 663 0.43 60.14 -7.33
CA GLU A 663 -0.95 60.29 -6.87
C GLU A 663 -1.18 59.57 -5.53
N TYR A 664 -0.69 58.33 -5.41
CA TYR A 664 -0.76 57.52 -4.20
C TYR A 664 -0.04 58.23 -3.04
N SER A 665 1.16 58.75 -3.28
CA SER A 665 1.96 59.38 -2.22
C SER A 665 1.32 60.63 -1.66
N ARG A 666 0.61 61.43 -2.48
CA ARG A 666 -0.14 62.61 -2.02
C ARG A 666 -1.32 62.26 -1.12
N LYS A 667 -1.90 61.07 -1.27
CA LYS A 667 -3.07 60.61 -0.52
C LYS A 667 -2.68 59.88 0.76
N HIS A 668 -1.59 59.10 0.72
CA HIS A 668 -1.26 58.13 1.77
C HIS A 668 -0.07 58.49 2.66
N PHE A 669 0.85 59.34 2.20
CA PHE A 669 1.98 59.80 3.00
C PHE A 669 1.81 61.29 3.33
N ARG A 670 2.16 61.68 4.55
CA ARG A 670 2.03 63.06 5.05
C ARG A 670 3.38 63.72 5.24
#